data_AF-A0AA51UN97-F1
#
_entry.id   AF-A0AA51UN97-F1
#
_cell.length_a   1.000
_cell.length_b   1.000
_cell.length_c   1.000
_cell.angle_alpha   90.00
_cell.angle_beta   90.00
_cell.angle_gamma   90.00
#
_symmetry.space_group_name_H-M   'P 1'
#
loop_
_entity.id
_entity.type
_entity.pdbx_description
1 polymer ?
#
loop_
_entity_poly.entity_id
_entity_poly.type
_entity_poly.pdbx_seq_one_letter_code
_entity_poly.pdbx_strand_id
1 'polypeptide(L)'
;MQTCAALTYSGGGEWNYSEEIIIKENSDSSLTNYQVPIILNSSNFDFSLAQLEGQDIRFTSGDSQLKHWIEEWNAKKETATIWVKVPSIPAGSSTTITMYYGNPEASDIASGSGTFEFFDSFSGTSAFANWDSFTTGGGEQEVSNGVCKLIVPKFHPEDVSSIKSEDEFSINSMFVVKRSKTTTGEDSRGPVITQGFVDPQKETKNQILSVSELQNETKVSWTLKNDKADVRYYPSDLTDIDETEGDWYTIGVAWYLDDELGRISWYKDGIKDSNMDIVSTEENNYIPITDMKVYISANSYSDTSDNTGYVSIDYAYVRNYVPDEPTVTLRNSIQDVDEEAVVETPVRINITPASGIMTAIRIFNTTDYDENAIVDLKDSGLNTIMVLTNEDDIWNLERFVKTAHDNDMQVYAMIFNDPNSDTNEDNSVYVKSVLEEVIDYNSKSLSAFDGVDIALDPCTDDLDSACALNLLLLEDVRKMAGNGLAIAVDIPAFYTLSDLSGVSENADLIILQTYEQGDSNPDTKSEIIDSVASRMGEIRVSEGKALIGISVNKDFQTDADVQSLLSDIEDYYADDSAFMGTSIAVYEDYEAYASVAAPVEDDSGSSGIPGFTGLSAIAGIVGVIAISLIQKRRSKEE
;
A
#
# COMPACT_ATOMS: atom_id res chain seq x y z
N MET A 1 22.91 -21.40 42.19
CA MET A 1 22.21 -22.57 41.62
C MET A 1 20.73 -22.28 41.68
N GLN A 2 20.25 -21.53 40.69
CA GLN A 2 18.83 -21.35 40.45
C GLN A 2 18.44 -22.49 39.52
N THR A 3 17.49 -23.31 39.94
CA THR A 3 17.06 -24.50 39.20
C THR A 3 16.32 -24.04 37.94
N CYS A 4 17.03 -23.94 36.80
CA CYS A 4 16.38 -23.77 35.51
C CYS A 4 15.39 -24.92 35.31
N ALA A 5 14.14 -24.61 35.01
CA ALA A 5 13.19 -25.61 34.53
C ALA A 5 13.82 -26.37 33.35
N ALA A 6 13.79 -27.70 33.40
CA ALA A 6 14.35 -28.52 32.33
C ALA A 6 13.52 -28.31 31.05
N LEU A 7 14.11 -27.68 30.04
CA LEU A 7 13.53 -27.59 28.70
C LEU A 7 13.26 -29.00 28.19
N THR A 8 12.03 -29.22 27.73
CA THR A 8 11.57 -30.55 27.30
C THR A 8 12.24 -30.97 25.99
N TYR A 9 12.31 -32.28 25.76
CA TYR A 9 12.82 -32.87 24.51
C TYR A 9 14.25 -32.43 24.15
N SER A 10 15.11 -32.24 25.16
CA SER A 10 16.50 -31.83 24.96
C SER A 10 17.43 -32.92 24.43
N GLY A 11 16.96 -34.17 24.31
CA GLY A 11 17.80 -35.32 23.96
C GLY A 11 18.90 -35.66 24.97
N GLY A 12 18.96 -34.94 26.10
CA GLY A 12 20.09 -34.99 27.04
C GLY A 12 21.24 -34.02 26.70
N GLY A 13 21.11 -33.22 25.63
CA GLY A 13 22.06 -32.17 25.26
C GLY A 13 21.88 -30.88 26.06
N GLU A 14 22.91 -30.03 26.02
CA GLU A 14 22.93 -28.71 26.65
C GLU A 14 22.47 -27.62 25.67
N TRP A 15 21.88 -26.56 26.23
CA TRP A 15 21.43 -25.38 25.50
C TRP A 15 22.54 -24.33 25.56
N ASN A 16 23.28 -24.18 24.46
CA ASN A 16 24.51 -23.38 24.44
C ASN A 16 24.26 -21.88 24.36
N TYR A 17 23.10 -21.49 23.81
CA TYR A 17 22.77 -20.08 23.56
C TYR A 17 21.35 -19.77 24.02
N SER A 18 21.15 -18.51 24.39
CA SER A 18 19.84 -17.96 24.71
C SER A 18 19.80 -16.48 24.40
N GLU A 19 18.66 -16.00 23.90
CA GLU A 19 18.41 -14.59 23.61
C GLU A 19 17.15 -14.11 24.30
N GLU A 20 17.22 -12.93 24.91
CA GLU A 20 16.04 -12.28 25.48
C GLU A 20 15.27 -11.51 24.40
N ILE A 21 13.96 -11.70 24.41
CA ILE A 21 13.03 -11.04 23.50
C ILE A 21 12.03 -10.27 24.34
N ILE A 22 11.91 -8.98 24.06
CA ILE A 22 10.97 -8.07 24.71
C ILE A 22 9.76 -7.92 23.79
N ILE A 23 8.59 -8.10 24.36
CA ILE A 23 7.30 -7.91 23.69
C ILE A 23 6.60 -6.75 24.37
N LYS A 24 6.39 -5.66 23.65
CA LYS A 24 5.70 -4.45 24.13
C LYS A 24 4.24 -4.48 23.70
N GLU A 25 3.34 -4.31 24.65
CA GLU A 25 1.90 -4.14 24.42
C GLU A 25 1.61 -2.71 23.95
N ASN A 26 0.77 -2.56 22.91
CA ASN A 26 0.51 -1.28 22.23
C ASN A 26 -0.98 -0.88 22.17
N SER A 27 -1.90 -1.77 22.53
CA SER A 27 -3.37 -1.60 22.44
C SER A 27 -4.04 -1.17 23.75
N ASP A 28 -3.24 -0.89 24.79
CA ASP A 28 -3.67 -0.58 26.16
C ASP A 28 -4.59 -1.65 26.79
N SER A 29 -4.58 -2.86 26.22
CA SER A 29 -5.41 -3.99 26.63
C SER A 29 -4.52 -5.16 27.06
N SER A 30 -4.89 -5.82 28.17
CA SER A 30 -4.13 -6.99 28.61
C SER A 30 -4.40 -8.17 27.68
N LEU A 31 -3.36 -8.64 26.99
CA LEU A 31 -3.46 -9.73 26.04
C LEU A 31 -3.15 -11.06 26.74
N THR A 32 -3.97 -12.07 26.50
CA THR A 32 -3.80 -13.41 27.08
C THR A 32 -3.70 -14.46 25.99
N ASN A 33 -2.78 -15.40 26.14
CA ASN A 33 -2.55 -16.46 25.15
C ASN A 33 -2.34 -15.90 23.72
N TYR A 34 -1.70 -14.74 23.61
CA TYR A 34 -1.55 -14.00 22.37
C TYR A 34 -0.39 -14.56 21.54
N GLN A 35 -0.59 -14.75 20.25
CA GLN A 35 0.44 -15.22 19.33
C GLN A 35 1.25 -14.02 18.83
N VAL A 36 2.57 -14.07 18.87
CA VAL A 36 3.44 -13.02 18.31
C VAL A 36 4.43 -13.62 17.32
N PRO A 37 4.70 -12.96 16.17
CA PRO A 37 5.73 -13.40 15.26
C PRO A 37 7.10 -12.92 15.74
N ILE A 38 8.07 -13.82 15.79
CA ILE A 38 9.49 -13.53 16.02
C ILE A 38 10.19 -13.64 14.66
N ILE A 39 10.66 -12.50 14.15
CA ILE A 39 11.33 -12.41 12.85
C ILE A 39 12.84 -12.45 13.05
N LEU A 40 13.48 -13.50 12.55
CA LEU A 40 14.92 -13.68 12.61
C LEU A 40 15.54 -13.42 11.23
N ASN A 41 16.67 -12.74 11.22
CA ASN A 41 17.47 -12.55 10.04
C ASN A 41 18.97 -12.45 10.37
N SER A 42 19.82 -12.35 9.36
CA SER A 42 21.28 -12.28 9.51
C SER A 42 21.79 -11.13 10.38
N SER A 43 21.00 -10.08 10.61
CA SER A 43 21.35 -8.96 11.49
C SER A 43 21.10 -9.22 12.98
N ASN A 44 20.23 -10.19 13.32
CA ASN A 44 19.78 -10.42 14.69
C ASN A 44 19.91 -11.89 15.17
N PHE A 45 20.28 -12.82 14.30
CA PHE A 45 20.42 -14.23 14.64
C PHE A 45 21.48 -14.93 13.80
N ASP A 46 22.35 -15.72 14.45
CA ASP A 46 23.33 -16.57 13.76
C ASP A 46 22.73 -17.97 13.52
N PHE A 47 22.26 -18.19 12.29
CA PHE A 47 21.66 -19.45 11.85
C PHE A 47 22.61 -20.65 11.91
N SER A 48 23.92 -20.44 11.99
CA SER A 48 24.90 -21.52 12.14
C SER A 48 24.91 -22.14 13.54
N LEU A 49 24.31 -21.45 14.52
CA LEU A 49 24.24 -21.88 15.92
C LEU A 49 23.02 -22.75 16.24
N ALA A 50 22.07 -22.89 15.30
CA ALA A 50 20.88 -23.73 15.45
C ALA A 50 20.92 -24.92 14.48
N GLN A 51 20.01 -25.88 14.66
CA GLN A 51 19.84 -26.97 13.71
C GLN A 51 19.27 -26.46 12.37
N LEU A 52 19.47 -27.25 11.30
CA LEU A 52 19.25 -26.82 9.91
C LEU A 52 17.83 -26.30 9.63
N GLU A 53 16.82 -26.83 10.32
CA GLU A 53 15.41 -26.40 10.21
C GLU A 53 14.88 -25.83 11.54
N GLY A 54 15.76 -25.35 12.43
CA GLY A 54 15.37 -24.76 13.71
C GLY A 54 14.77 -25.75 14.71
N GLN A 55 15.02 -27.06 14.58
CA GLN A 55 14.42 -28.09 15.43
C GLN A 55 14.73 -27.93 16.92
N ASP A 56 15.85 -27.27 17.21
CA ASP A 56 16.31 -26.94 18.54
C ASP A 56 15.89 -25.55 18.99
N ILE A 57 14.89 -24.89 18.42
CA ILE A 57 14.39 -23.63 18.98
C ILE A 57 13.43 -23.90 20.15
N ARG A 58 13.60 -23.18 21.26
CA ARG A 58 12.66 -23.18 22.40
C ARG A 58 12.41 -21.78 22.90
N PHE A 59 11.24 -21.56 23.48
CA PHE A 59 10.90 -20.30 24.15
C PHE A 59 10.44 -20.57 25.58
N THR A 60 10.78 -19.66 26.50
CA THR A 60 10.21 -19.64 27.85
C THR A 60 9.72 -18.25 28.22
N SER A 61 8.78 -18.17 29.16
CA SER A 61 8.51 -16.97 29.95
C SER A 61 8.67 -17.36 31.42
N GLY A 62 9.72 -16.83 32.08
CA GLY A 62 10.17 -17.33 33.37
C GLY A 62 10.49 -18.83 33.31
N ASP A 63 9.87 -19.61 34.20
CA ASP A 63 10.07 -21.08 34.29
C ASP A 63 9.15 -21.89 33.34
N SER A 64 8.29 -21.23 32.56
CA SER A 64 7.30 -21.90 31.70
C SER A 64 7.76 -21.95 30.26
N GLN A 65 7.86 -23.15 29.69
CA GLN A 65 8.13 -23.34 28.27
C GLN A 65 6.89 -23.01 27.43
N LEU A 66 7.07 -22.21 26.39
CA LEU A 66 6.01 -21.71 25.52
C LEU A 66 5.81 -22.60 24.29
N LYS A 67 4.59 -22.56 23.76
CA LYS A 67 4.25 -23.17 22.47
C LYS A 67 4.69 -22.23 21.35
N HIS A 68 5.22 -22.80 20.29
CA HIS A 68 5.64 -22.06 19.12
C HIS A 68 5.42 -22.89 17.86
N TRP A 69 5.42 -22.21 16.73
CA TRP A 69 5.38 -22.79 15.41
C TRP A 69 6.36 -22.06 14.50
N ILE A 70 7.12 -22.83 13.72
CA ILE A 70 8.05 -22.30 12.74
C ILE A 70 7.28 -22.25 11.42
N GLU A 71 6.97 -21.04 10.97
CA GLU A 71 6.25 -20.81 9.70
C GLU A 71 7.21 -20.96 8.52
N GLU A 72 8.37 -20.33 8.63
CA GLU A 72 9.47 -20.46 7.69
C GLU A 72 10.79 -20.52 8.44
N TRP A 73 11.69 -21.38 7.97
CA TRP A 73 13.08 -21.39 8.38
C TRP A 73 13.97 -21.61 7.16
N ASN A 74 14.84 -20.65 6.88
CA ASN A 74 15.77 -20.73 5.76
C ASN A 74 17.17 -20.34 6.20
N ALA A 75 17.92 -21.30 6.72
CA ALA A 75 19.31 -21.08 7.17
C ALA A 75 20.27 -20.61 6.05
N LYS A 76 19.93 -20.80 4.77
CA LYS A 76 20.75 -20.34 3.65
C LYS A 76 20.50 -18.89 3.27
N LYS A 77 19.23 -18.46 3.32
CA LYS A 77 18.84 -17.06 3.14
C LYS A 77 18.99 -16.26 4.43
N GLU A 78 19.23 -16.95 5.55
CA GLU A 78 19.32 -16.39 6.89
C GLU A 78 18.04 -15.62 7.23
N THR A 79 16.88 -16.27 7.04
CA THR A 79 15.55 -15.76 7.37
C THR A 79 14.73 -16.81 8.11
N ALA A 80 13.94 -16.39 9.10
CA ALA A 80 12.92 -17.24 9.72
C ALA A 80 11.78 -16.43 10.34
N THR A 81 10.58 -16.99 10.31
CA THR A 81 9.38 -16.48 10.99
C THR A 81 8.90 -17.53 11.98
N ILE A 82 8.88 -17.20 13.27
CA ILE A 82 8.51 -18.12 14.34
C ILE A 82 7.40 -17.51 15.17
N TRP A 83 6.22 -18.12 15.18
CA TRP A 83 5.11 -17.70 16.01
C TRP A 83 5.21 -18.28 17.41
N VAL A 84 5.01 -17.46 18.45
CA VAL A 84 5.09 -17.88 19.86
C VAL A 84 3.81 -17.52 20.59
N LYS A 85 3.21 -18.47 21.31
CA LYS A 85 2.02 -18.23 22.15
C LYS A 85 2.43 -17.74 23.53
N VAL A 86 2.20 -16.46 23.79
CA VAL A 86 2.60 -15.77 25.01
C VAL A 86 1.42 -15.74 26.00
N PRO A 87 1.55 -16.30 27.22
CA PRO A 87 0.42 -16.46 28.13
C PRO A 87 -0.19 -15.14 28.60
N SER A 88 0.63 -14.09 28.79
CA SER A 88 0.18 -12.79 29.25
C SER A 88 1.12 -11.66 28.80
N ILE A 89 0.54 -10.62 28.21
CA ILE A 89 1.20 -9.35 27.89
C ILE A 89 0.36 -8.25 28.54
N PRO A 90 0.79 -7.67 29.68
CA PRO A 90 -0.02 -6.68 30.40
C PRO A 90 -0.18 -5.37 29.61
N ALA A 91 -1.36 -4.76 29.71
CA ALA A 91 -1.70 -3.48 29.08
C ALA A 91 -0.63 -2.40 29.29
N GLY A 92 -0.20 -1.75 28.21
CA GLY A 92 0.79 -0.68 28.19
C GLY A 92 2.18 -1.09 28.71
N SER A 93 2.43 -2.38 28.94
CA SER A 93 3.66 -2.90 29.54
C SER A 93 4.44 -3.78 28.57
N SER A 94 5.61 -4.26 29.00
CA SER A 94 6.38 -5.26 28.25
C SER A 94 6.43 -6.59 29.00
N THR A 95 6.43 -7.69 28.25
CA THR A 95 6.73 -9.04 28.72
C THR A 95 8.04 -9.51 28.07
N THR A 96 8.91 -10.13 28.86
CA THR A 96 10.12 -10.78 28.35
C THR A 96 9.90 -12.27 28.18
N ILE A 97 10.30 -12.79 27.03
CA ILE A 97 10.47 -14.23 26.78
C ILE A 97 11.95 -14.51 26.48
N THR A 98 12.38 -15.75 26.66
CA THR A 98 13.74 -16.17 26.36
C THR A 98 13.70 -17.25 25.30
N MET A 99 14.40 -17.03 24.18
CA MET A 99 14.66 -18.04 23.16
C MET A 99 15.91 -18.83 23.55
N TYR A 100 15.90 -20.15 23.42
CA TYR A 100 17.04 -21.04 23.63
C TYR A 100 17.32 -21.85 22.36
N TYR A 101 18.61 -22.07 22.06
CA TYR A 101 19.08 -22.81 20.89
C TYR A 101 20.52 -23.32 21.09
N GLY A 102 21.08 -23.99 20.08
CA GLY A 102 22.41 -24.59 20.12
C GLY A 102 22.43 -25.98 20.75
N ASN A 103 21.30 -26.69 20.73
CA ASN A 103 21.21 -28.07 21.21
C ASN A 103 21.03 -29.03 20.03
N PRO A 104 22.12 -29.63 19.50
CA PRO A 104 22.04 -30.55 18.36
C PRO A 104 21.32 -31.87 18.65
N GLU A 105 21.08 -32.19 19.94
CA GLU A 105 20.36 -33.41 20.34
C GLU A 105 18.86 -33.16 20.55
N ALA A 106 18.39 -31.91 20.46
CA ALA A 106 16.99 -31.58 20.64
C ALA A 106 16.14 -32.11 19.46
N SER A 107 14.98 -32.71 19.77
CA SER A 107 14.00 -33.06 18.75
C SER A 107 13.06 -31.89 18.47
N ASP A 108 12.54 -31.78 17.26
CA ASP A 108 11.53 -30.76 16.95
C ASP A 108 10.26 -30.94 17.80
N ILE A 109 9.71 -29.82 18.25
CA ILE A 109 8.45 -29.74 19.00
C ILE A 109 7.53 -28.61 18.50
N ALA A 110 7.89 -27.93 17.40
CA ALA A 110 7.08 -26.87 16.81
C ALA A 110 5.68 -27.42 16.51
N SER A 111 4.65 -26.64 16.84
CA SER A 111 3.27 -27.10 16.77
C SER A 111 2.33 -25.92 16.52
N GLY A 112 1.81 -25.82 15.29
CA GLY A 112 0.80 -24.83 14.93
C GLY A 112 -0.46 -24.95 15.78
N SER A 113 -1.00 -26.16 15.95
CA SER A 113 -2.19 -26.42 16.78
C SER A 113 -1.99 -26.18 18.28
N GLY A 114 -0.74 -26.18 18.77
CA GLY A 114 -0.42 -25.77 20.13
C GLY A 114 -0.26 -24.24 20.27
N THR A 115 -0.06 -23.52 19.18
CA THR A 115 0.30 -22.11 19.14
C THR A 115 -0.90 -21.22 18.86
N PHE A 116 -1.71 -21.57 17.87
CA PHE A 116 -2.87 -20.80 17.44
C PHE A 116 -4.18 -21.26 18.10
N GLU A 117 -5.25 -20.47 17.95
CA GLU A 117 -6.59 -20.85 18.40
C GLU A 117 -7.21 -21.90 17.46
N PHE A 118 -6.81 -21.85 16.18
CA PHE A 118 -7.07 -22.87 15.18
C PHE A 118 -5.86 -23.00 14.27
N PHE A 119 -5.55 -24.21 13.80
CA PHE A 119 -4.47 -24.45 12.87
C PHE A 119 -4.71 -25.76 12.09
N ASP A 120 -4.53 -25.70 10.78
CA ASP A 120 -4.47 -26.87 9.92
C ASP A 120 -3.37 -26.72 8.87
N SER A 121 -2.51 -27.73 8.75
CA SER A 121 -1.48 -27.83 7.71
C SER A 121 -1.76 -28.98 6.73
N PHE A 122 -2.98 -29.53 6.76
CA PHE A 122 -3.47 -30.57 5.84
C PHE A 122 -2.56 -31.82 5.71
N SER A 123 -1.72 -32.07 6.71
CA SER A 123 -0.72 -33.16 6.72
C SER A 123 -1.21 -34.41 7.48
N GLY A 124 -2.41 -34.33 8.08
CA GLY A 124 -3.01 -35.40 8.89
C GLY A 124 -3.64 -36.52 8.08
N THR A 125 -3.97 -37.63 8.75
CA THR A 125 -4.60 -38.81 8.12
C THR A 125 -6.06 -38.59 7.74
N SER A 126 -6.70 -37.54 8.27
CA SER A 126 -8.05 -37.10 7.94
C SER A 126 -8.00 -35.64 7.55
N ALA A 127 -7.89 -35.41 6.25
CA ALA A 127 -7.66 -34.13 5.60
C ALA A 127 -8.59 -32.98 6.04
N PHE A 128 -9.83 -33.32 6.42
CA PHE A 128 -10.87 -32.34 6.80
C PHE A 128 -11.39 -32.58 8.22
N ALA A 129 -10.59 -33.15 9.13
CA ALA A 129 -11.06 -33.45 10.50
C ALA A 129 -11.50 -32.21 11.28
N ASN A 130 -10.94 -31.04 10.95
CA ASN A 130 -11.25 -29.76 11.59
C ASN A 130 -12.21 -28.90 10.76
N TRP A 131 -12.76 -29.46 9.67
CA TRP A 131 -13.52 -28.73 8.66
C TRP A 131 -14.82 -29.45 8.29
N ASP A 132 -15.92 -28.69 8.31
CA ASP A 132 -17.13 -28.97 7.55
C ASP A 132 -16.81 -28.79 6.05
N SER A 133 -16.49 -29.88 5.35
CA SER A 133 -16.22 -29.86 3.91
C SER A 133 -17.49 -29.96 3.08
N PHE A 134 -17.65 -29.10 2.07
CA PHE A 134 -18.82 -29.09 1.19
C PHE A 134 -18.45 -28.88 -0.27
N THR A 135 -19.04 -29.71 -1.15
CA THR A 135 -18.97 -29.52 -2.60
C THR A 135 -20.34 -29.66 -3.27
N THR A 136 -20.56 -28.89 -4.34
CA THR A 136 -21.73 -29.01 -5.23
C THR A 136 -21.37 -28.60 -6.65
N GLY A 137 -22.27 -28.80 -7.62
CA GLY A 137 -22.09 -28.40 -9.02
C GLY A 137 -20.94 -29.06 -9.78
N GLY A 138 -20.25 -30.04 -9.18
CA GLY A 138 -19.04 -30.65 -9.72
C GLY A 138 -17.74 -30.20 -9.07
N GLY A 139 -17.80 -29.38 -8.01
CA GLY A 139 -16.65 -29.06 -7.17
C GLY A 139 -16.01 -30.32 -6.56
N GLU A 140 -14.68 -30.31 -6.49
CA GLU A 140 -13.87 -31.40 -5.97
C GLU A 140 -12.91 -30.89 -4.89
N GLN A 141 -12.39 -31.82 -4.08
CA GLN A 141 -11.42 -31.53 -3.04
C GLN A 141 -10.34 -32.59 -3.04
N GLU A 142 -9.09 -32.16 -2.93
CA GLU A 142 -7.95 -33.05 -2.83
C GLU A 142 -7.07 -32.58 -1.67
N VAL A 143 -6.50 -33.52 -0.92
CA VAL A 143 -5.40 -33.21 -0.02
C VAL A 143 -4.27 -34.19 -0.30
N SER A 144 -3.11 -33.64 -0.65
CA SER A 144 -1.92 -34.42 -0.93
C SER A 144 -0.66 -33.67 -0.49
N ASN A 145 0.26 -34.38 0.16
CA ASN A 145 1.54 -33.85 0.65
C ASN A 145 1.43 -32.56 1.51
N GLY A 146 0.39 -32.44 2.34
CA GLY A 146 0.20 -31.25 3.18
C GLY A 146 -0.46 -30.08 2.47
N VAL A 147 -0.90 -30.24 1.21
CA VAL A 147 -1.59 -29.19 0.46
C VAL A 147 -3.04 -29.58 0.24
N CYS A 148 -3.97 -28.71 0.62
CA CYS A 148 -5.38 -28.82 0.28
C CYS A 148 -5.71 -28.07 -1.01
N LYS A 149 -6.49 -28.69 -1.89
CA LYS A 149 -7.00 -28.09 -3.11
C LYS A 149 -8.52 -28.03 -3.07
N LEU A 150 -9.07 -26.84 -3.27
CA LEU A 150 -10.49 -26.64 -3.54
C LEU A 150 -10.66 -26.44 -5.04
N ILE A 151 -11.21 -27.45 -5.71
CA ILE A 151 -11.16 -27.58 -7.17
C ILE A 151 -12.52 -27.30 -7.77
N VAL A 152 -12.52 -26.53 -8.85
CA VAL A 152 -13.69 -26.23 -9.68
C VAL A 152 -13.35 -26.67 -11.11
N PRO A 153 -13.65 -27.93 -11.49
CA PRO A 153 -13.09 -28.53 -12.70
C PRO A 153 -13.89 -28.20 -13.97
N LYS A 154 -15.12 -27.71 -13.84
CA LYS A 154 -16.03 -27.40 -14.96
C LYS A 154 -16.98 -26.29 -14.53
N PHE A 155 -17.31 -25.39 -15.45
CA PHE A 155 -18.37 -24.42 -15.22
C PHE A 155 -19.69 -25.09 -14.84
N HIS A 156 -20.25 -24.66 -13.71
CA HIS A 156 -21.64 -24.89 -13.34
C HIS A 156 -22.13 -23.72 -12.49
N PRO A 157 -23.37 -23.20 -12.63
CA PRO A 157 -23.88 -22.08 -11.82
C PRO A 157 -23.92 -22.30 -10.29
N GLU A 158 -23.54 -23.49 -9.81
CA GLU A 158 -23.54 -23.90 -8.41
C GLU A 158 -22.26 -24.68 -8.08
N ASP A 159 -21.19 -24.57 -8.85
CA ASP A 159 -19.93 -25.26 -8.53
C ASP A 159 -19.24 -24.57 -7.34
N VAL A 160 -19.29 -25.25 -6.21
CA VAL A 160 -18.63 -24.78 -5.00
C VAL A 160 -17.73 -25.90 -4.52
N SER A 161 -16.50 -25.55 -4.16
CA SER A 161 -15.65 -26.37 -3.31
C SER A 161 -15.26 -25.53 -2.11
N SER A 162 -15.65 -25.94 -0.90
CA SER A 162 -15.51 -25.12 0.30
C SER A 162 -15.21 -25.93 1.54
N ILE A 163 -14.53 -25.28 2.47
CA ILE A 163 -14.31 -25.78 3.82
C ILE A 163 -14.66 -24.68 4.82
N LYS A 164 -15.34 -25.07 5.89
CA LYS A 164 -15.73 -24.21 7.00
C LYS A 164 -15.24 -24.82 8.31
N SER A 165 -14.68 -24.05 9.23
CA SER A 165 -14.16 -24.63 10.48
C SER A 165 -15.24 -25.34 11.28
N GLU A 166 -14.86 -26.40 11.99
CA GLU A 166 -15.72 -26.99 13.02
C GLU A 166 -15.88 -26.05 14.22
N ASP A 167 -14.81 -25.36 14.59
CA ASP A 167 -14.75 -24.41 15.69
C ASP A 167 -15.35 -23.04 15.34
N GLU A 168 -15.86 -22.37 16.35
CA GLU A 168 -16.36 -20.99 16.31
C GLU A 168 -15.38 -20.06 17.02
N PHE A 169 -15.25 -18.82 16.52
CA PHE A 169 -14.33 -17.81 17.03
C PHE A 169 -15.11 -16.55 17.41
N SER A 170 -14.73 -15.95 18.52
CA SER A 170 -15.24 -14.64 18.93
C SER A 170 -14.53 -13.51 18.19
N ILE A 171 -15.12 -12.32 18.24
CA ILE A 171 -14.50 -11.08 17.74
C ILE A 171 -13.12 -10.86 18.40
N ASN A 172 -12.26 -10.08 17.74
CA ASN A 172 -10.82 -9.93 18.03
C ASN A 172 -10.01 -11.15 17.57
N SER A 173 -10.36 -11.67 16.40
CA SER A 173 -9.72 -12.80 15.75
C SER A 173 -9.25 -12.44 14.36
N MET A 174 -8.14 -13.03 13.92
CA MET A 174 -7.65 -12.93 12.55
C MET A 174 -7.52 -14.31 11.94
N PHE A 175 -8.10 -14.49 10.76
CA PHE A 175 -7.99 -15.70 9.95
C PHE A 175 -6.94 -15.52 8.86
N VAL A 176 -5.92 -16.35 8.86
CA VAL A 176 -4.82 -16.30 7.89
C VAL A 176 -4.74 -17.61 7.13
N VAL A 177 -4.55 -17.51 5.82
CA VAL A 177 -4.41 -18.65 4.92
C VAL A 177 -3.24 -18.43 3.99
N LYS A 178 -2.30 -19.38 3.96
CA LYS A 178 -1.26 -19.44 2.93
C LYS A 178 -1.80 -20.21 1.72
N ARG A 179 -1.95 -19.52 0.61
CA ARG A 179 -2.62 -20.05 -0.58
C ARG A 179 -1.91 -19.70 -1.88
N SER A 180 -2.28 -20.40 -2.95
CA SER A 180 -1.94 -20.08 -4.33
C SER A 180 -3.11 -20.41 -5.25
N LYS A 181 -3.27 -19.68 -6.35
CA LYS A 181 -4.28 -19.94 -7.36
C LYS A 181 -3.68 -20.70 -8.55
N THR A 182 -4.43 -21.61 -9.13
CA THR A 182 -4.09 -22.27 -10.40
C THR A 182 -5.28 -22.30 -11.33
N THR A 183 -5.08 -21.89 -12.57
CA THR A 183 -6.02 -21.87 -13.68
C THR A 183 -5.80 -23.10 -14.54
N THR A 184 -6.87 -23.81 -14.86
CA THR A 184 -6.81 -25.03 -15.71
C THR A 184 -7.73 -24.98 -16.93
N GLY A 185 -8.44 -23.86 -17.10
CA GLY A 185 -9.43 -23.64 -18.17
C GLY A 185 -8.92 -22.81 -19.33
N GLU A 186 -9.82 -22.49 -20.26
CA GLU A 186 -9.55 -21.53 -21.34
C GLU A 186 -9.66 -20.08 -20.86
N ASP A 187 -10.40 -19.85 -19.77
CA ASP A 187 -10.51 -18.56 -19.11
C ASP A 187 -9.33 -18.35 -18.15
N SER A 188 -8.49 -17.36 -18.45
CA SER A 188 -7.28 -17.03 -17.69
C SER A 188 -7.54 -16.42 -16.30
N ARG A 189 -8.80 -16.11 -15.95
CA ARG A 189 -9.15 -15.57 -14.63
C ARG A 189 -9.04 -16.61 -13.51
N GLY A 190 -9.25 -17.89 -13.84
CA GLY A 190 -9.33 -18.97 -12.84
C GLY A 190 -10.56 -18.88 -11.92
N PRO A 191 -10.64 -19.72 -10.86
CA PRO A 191 -11.77 -19.72 -9.94
C PRO A 191 -11.83 -18.43 -9.10
N VAL A 192 -13.05 -18.04 -8.69
CA VAL A 192 -13.27 -16.99 -7.69
C VAL A 192 -12.99 -17.57 -6.32
N ILE A 193 -12.08 -16.93 -5.57
CA ILE A 193 -11.74 -17.37 -4.22
C ILE A 193 -12.44 -16.48 -3.20
N THR A 194 -13.04 -17.10 -2.20
CA THR A 194 -13.71 -16.40 -1.11
C THR A 194 -13.13 -16.87 0.21
N GLN A 195 -12.78 -15.96 1.11
CA GLN A 195 -12.13 -16.25 2.39
C GLN A 195 -12.61 -15.29 3.49
N GLY A 196 -12.84 -15.80 4.70
CA GLY A 196 -13.10 -14.96 5.87
C GLY A 196 -13.96 -15.66 6.92
N PHE A 197 -14.94 -14.94 7.46
CA PHE A 197 -15.84 -15.41 8.51
C PHE A 197 -17.28 -15.53 8.03
N VAL A 198 -17.96 -16.59 8.47
CA VAL A 198 -19.37 -16.84 8.18
C VAL A 198 -20.14 -17.27 9.43
N ASP A 199 -21.46 -17.07 9.41
CA ASP A 199 -22.35 -17.51 10.49
C ASP A 199 -22.22 -19.03 10.76
N PRO A 200 -22.18 -19.47 12.02
CA PRO A 200 -21.97 -20.88 12.34
C PRO A 200 -23.05 -21.81 11.81
N GLN A 201 -24.31 -21.36 11.79
CA GLN A 201 -25.45 -22.20 11.48
C GLN A 201 -25.87 -22.10 10.01
N LYS A 202 -25.72 -20.93 9.39
CA LYS A 202 -26.08 -20.72 7.98
C LYS A 202 -25.20 -19.63 7.37
N GLU A 203 -24.24 -20.00 6.51
CA GLU A 203 -23.19 -19.07 6.05
C GLU A 203 -23.73 -17.76 5.47
N THR A 204 -24.92 -17.78 4.89
CA THR A 204 -25.56 -16.60 4.28
C THR A 204 -26.24 -15.65 5.26
N LYS A 205 -26.20 -15.89 6.58
CA LYS A 205 -26.76 -14.97 7.58
C LYS A 205 -25.81 -13.81 7.87
N ASN A 206 -24.64 -14.12 8.42
CA ASN A 206 -23.60 -13.17 8.78
C ASN A 206 -22.36 -13.51 7.97
N GLN A 207 -21.77 -12.51 7.31
CA GLN A 207 -20.64 -12.70 6.39
C GLN A 207 -19.64 -11.56 6.54
N ILE A 208 -18.37 -11.92 6.63
CA ILE A 208 -17.21 -11.05 6.47
C ILE A 208 -16.28 -11.81 5.53
N LEU A 209 -16.44 -11.60 4.23
CA LEU A 209 -15.77 -12.41 3.22
C LEU A 209 -15.00 -11.54 2.25
N SER A 210 -13.68 -11.69 2.21
CA SER A 210 -12.86 -11.18 1.13
C SER A 210 -13.06 -12.09 -0.09
N VAL A 211 -13.27 -11.48 -1.25
CA VAL A 211 -13.50 -12.17 -2.52
C VAL A 211 -12.46 -11.68 -3.50
N SER A 212 -11.61 -12.59 -3.99
CA SER A 212 -10.61 -12.31 -5.02
C SER A 212 -11.02 -12.92 -6.35
N GLU A 213 -11.06 -12.08 -7.38
CA GLU A 213 -11.47 -12.41 -8.75
C GLU A 213 -10.50 -11.81 -9.78
N LEU A 214 -10.64 -12.20 -11.05
CA LEU A 214 -9.79 -11.84 -12.21
C LEU A 214 -8.42 -12.53 -12.29
N GLN A 215 -7.71 -12.33 -13.41
CA GLN A 215 -6.37 -12.89 -13.64
C GLN A 215 -5.40 -12.35 -12.58
N ASN A 216 -4.54 -13.20 -12.02
CA ASN A 216 -3.65 -12.86 -10.88
C ASN A 216 -4.36 -12.24 -9.66
N GLU A 217 -5.69 -12.38 -9.57
CA GLU A 217 -6.48 -11.80 -8.48
C GLU A 217 -6.33 -10.27 -8.39
N THR A 218 -6.28 -9.60 -9.55
CA THR A 218 -6.17 -8.14 -9.68
C THR A 218 -7.40 -7.37 -9.18
N LYS A 219 -8.37 -8.06 -8.59
CA LYS A 219 -9.52 -7.45 -7.96
C LYS A 219 -9.89 -8.20 -6.70
N VAL A 220 -9.83 -7.47 -5.58
CA VAL A 220 -10.31 -7.93 -4.29
C VAL A 220 -11.48 -7.05 -3.85
N SER A 221 -12.47 -7.69 -3.25
CA SER A 221 -13.72 -7.07 -2.80
C SER A 221 -14.17 -7.64 -1.47
N TRP A 222 -15.16 -7.01 -0.85
CA TRP A 222 -15.82 -7.55 0.34
C TRP A 222 -17.24 -7.99 0.06
N THR A 223 -17.65 -9.03 0.77
CA THR A 223 -19.04 -9.38 1.01
C THR A 223 -19.30 -9.28 2.51
N LEU A 224 -19.95 -8.17 2.91
CA LEU A 224 -20.34 -7.92 4.29
C LEU A 224 -21.85 -8.05 4.46
N LYS A 225 -22.25 -8.82 5.47
CA LYS A 225 -23.65 -8.98 5.82
C LYS A 225 -23.81 -9.15 7.33
N ASN A 226 -24.73 -8.36 7.89
CA ASN A 226 -25.18 -8.49 9.27
C ASN A 226 -26.70 -8.66 9.30
N ASP A 227 -27.16 -9.91 9.46
CA ASP A 227 -28.60 -10.25 9.42
C ASP A 227 -29.39 -9.58 10.54
N LYS A 228 -28.75 -9.42 11.72
CA LYS A 228 -29.40 -8.81 12.89
C LYS A 228 -29.67 -7.31 12.68
N ALA A 229 -28.78 -6.63 11.97
CA ALA A 229 -28.93 -5.23 11.61
C ALA A 229 -29.69 -5.03 10.28
N ASP A 230 -29.99 -6.11 9.54
CA ASP A 230 -30.63 -6.10 8.21
C ASP A 230 -29.87 -5.24 7.19
N VAL A 231 -28.54 -5.27 7.24
CA VAL A 231 -27.65 -4.48 6.36
C VAL A 231 -26.67 -5.36 5.60
N ARG A 232 -26.28 -4.89 4.43
CA ARG A 232 -25.32 -5.54 3.51
C ARG A 232 -24.48 -4.50 2.82
N TYR A 233 -23.22 -4.82 2.57
CA TYR A 233 -22.29 -3.97 1.85
C TYR A 233 -21.36 -4.84 1.01
N TYR A 234 -21.20 -4.47 -0.27
CA TYR A 234 -20.46 -5.24 -1.27
C TYR A 234 -19.51 -4.32 -2.05
N PRO A 235 -18.56 -3.66 -1.39
CA PRO A 235 -17.60 -2.81 -2.08
C PRO A 235 -16.67 -3.67 -2.92
N SER A 236 -16.31 -3.16 -4.09
CA SER A 236 -15.50 -3.87 -5.07
C SER A 236 -14.30 -3.03 -5.48
N ASP A 237 -13.24 -3.71 -5.91
CA ASP A 237 -12.06 -3.08 -6.51
C ASP A 237 -11.28 -2.21 -5.51
N LEU A 238 -11.11 -2.76 -4.30
CA LEU A 238 -10.48 -2.08 -3.19
C LEU A 238 -8.97 -2.30 -3.13
N THR A 239 -8.49 -3.42 -3.67
CA THR A 239 -7.06 -3.73 -3.81
C THR A 239 -6.85 -4.85 -4.83
N ASP A 240 -5.61 -5.14 -5.15
CA ASP A 240 -5.17 -6.30 -5.91
C ASP A 240 -4.22 -7.19 -5.10
N ILE A 241 -4.14 -8.45 -5.51
CA ILE A 241 -3.10 -9.35 -5.00
C ILE A 241 -1.87 -9.30 -5.91
N ASP A 242 -2.06 -9.17 -7.23
CA ASP A 242 -1.02 -9.18 -8.27
C ASP A 242 0.07 -10.25 -8.09
N GLU A 243 -0.33 -11.43 -7.62
CA GLU A 243 0.59 -12.56 -7.46
C GLU A 243 0.61 -13.39 -8.72
N THR A 244 1.82 -13.78 -9.13
CA THR A 244 1.98 -14.65 -10.30
C THR A 244 1.37 -16.00 -9.99
N GLU A 245 0.62 -16.54 -10.96
CA GLU A 245 -0.03 -17.83 -10.80
C GLU A 245 0.96 -18.93 -10.38
N GLY A 246 0.63 -19.62 -9.28
CA GLY A 246 1.46 -20.67 -8.69
C GLY A 246 2.40 -20.21 -7.57
N ASP A 247 2.61 -18.91 -7.40
CA ASP A 247 3.33 -18.37 -6.24
C ASP A 247 2.47 -18.44 -4.98
N TRP A 248 3.14 -18.60 -3.84
CA TRP A 248 2.51 -18.76 -2.53
C TRP A 248 2.58 -17.46 -1.75
N TYR A 249 1.42 -17.01 -1.29
CA TYR A 249 1.27 -15.80 -0.50
C TYR A 249 0.28 -16.07 0.65
N THR A 250 0.26 -15.20 1.64
CA THR A 250 -0.67 -15.27 2.76
C THR A 250 -1.70 -14.16 2.67
N ILE A 251 -2.97 -14.52 2.86
CA ILE A 251 -4.07 -13.55 3.01
C ILE A 251 -4.59 -13.64 4.44
N GLY A 252 -4.66 -12.49 5.11
CA GLY A 252 -5.21 -12.32 6.45
C GLY A 252 -6.48 -11.48 6.45
N VAL A 253 -7.50 -11.94 7.17
CA VAL A 253 -8.72 -11.18 7.47
C VAL A 253 -8.82 -11.02 8.98
N ALA A 254 -8.61 -9.80 9.47
CA ALA A 254 -8.79 -9.44 10.87
C ALA A 254 -10.22 -8.95 11.10
N TRP A 255 -10.86 -9.44 12.16
CA TRP A 255 -12.19 -9.06 12.59
C TRP A 255 -12.18 -8.75 14.08
N TYR A 256 -12.40 -7.48 14.41
CA TYR A 256 -12.15 -6.95 15.75
C TYR A 256 -13.14 -5.88 16.14
N LEU A 257 -13.18 -5.60 17.43
CA LEU A 257 -13.96 -4.54 18.02
C LEU A 257 -13.07 -3.32 18.19
N ASP A 258 -13.60 -2.15 17.83
CA ASP A 258 -13.05 -0.87 18.21
C ASP A 258 -14.17 -0.06 18.87
N ASP A 259 -13.94 0.34 20.13
CA ASP A 259 -14.97 0.77 21.07
C ASP A 259 -16.15 -0.22 21.21
N GLU A 260 -17.25 0.02 20.49
CA GLU A 260 -18.47 -0.80 20.50
C GLU A 260 -18.87 -1.28 19.09
N LEU A 261 -18.08 -0.97 18.07
CA LEU A 261 -18.40 -1.23 16.67
C LEU A 261 -17.42 -2.22 16.05
N GLY A 262 -17.94 -3.10 15.20
CA GLY A 262 -17.14 -4.06 14.47
C GLY A 262 -16.28 -3.38 13.40
N ARG A 263 -15.04 -3.81 13.29
CA ARG A 263 -14.09 -3.42 12.24
C ARG A 263 -13.49 -4.65 11.59
N ILE A 264 -13.06 -4.48 10.34
CA ILE A 264 -12.30 -5.48 9.62
C ILE A 264 -11.09 -4.84 8.97
N SER A 265 -10.02 -5.62 8.87
CA SER A 265 -8.79 -5.25 8.18
C SER A 265 -8.29 -6.42 7.36
N TRP A 266 -7.59 -6.12 6.27
CA TRP A 266 -7.07 -7.12 5.35
C TRP A 266 -5.56 -7.05 5.25
N TYR A 267 -4.93 -8.20 5.06
CA TYR A 267 -3.48 -8.33 5.04
C TYR A 267 -3.04 -9.22 3.88
N LYS A 268 -1.96 -8.83 3.22
CA LYS A 268 -1.19 -9.66 2.29
C LYS A 268 0.22 -9.80 2.83
N ASP A 269 0.70 -11.02 3.01
CA ASP A 269 2.07 -11.30 3.47
C ASP A 269 2.45 -10.59 4.78
N GLY A 270 1.46 -10.52 5.68
CA GLY A 270 1.58 -9.86 6.98
C GLY A 270 1.54 -8.33 6.91
N ILE A 271 1.47 -7.74 5.72
CA ILE A 271 1.35 -6.29 5.50
C ILE A 271 -0.13 -5.94 5.40
N LYS A 272 -0.57 -4.98 6.20
CA LYS A 272 -1.94 -4.48 6.19
C LYS A 272 -2.19 -3.64 4.94
N ASP A 273 -3.34 -3.83 4.30
CA ASP A 273 -3.85 -2.95 3.26
C ASP A 273 -5.03 -2.14 3.79
N SER A 274 -4.83 -0.83 3.95
CA SER A 274 -5.85 0.08 4.47
C SER A 274 -7.00 0.34 3.51
N ASN A 275 -6.84 0.12 2.20
CA ASN A 275 -7.94 0.29 1.24
C ASN A 275 -9.05 -0.75 1.46
N MET A 276 -8.70 -1.86 2.10
CA MET A 276 -9.61 -2.93 2.48
C MET A 276 -10.18 -2.78 3.90
N ASP A 277 -9.81 -1.76 4.66
CA ASP A 277 -10.37 -1.53 5.98
C ASP A 277 -11.83 -1.07 5.90
N ILE A 278 -12.71 -1.72 6.67
CA ILE A 278 -14.11 -1.30 6.79
C ILE A 278 -14.49 -1.18 8.26
N VAL A 279 -15.24 -0.13 8.55
CA VAL A 279 -15.70 0.23 9.88
C VAL A 279 -17.21 0.25 9.90
N SER A 280 -17.82 -0.50 10.83
CA SER A 280 -19.24 -0.33 11.11
C SER A 280 -19.49 1.02 11.76
N THR A 281 -20.60 1.68 11.42
CA THR A 281 -21.13 2.81 12.19
C THR A 281 -22.46 2.43 12.85
N GLU A 282 -22.97 3.26 13.75
CA GLU A 282 -24.32 3.05 14.31
C GLU A 282 -25.40 3.01 13.22
N GLU A 283 -25.24 3.82 12.17
CA GLU A 283 -26.16 3.88 11.03
C GLU A 283 -25.95 2.71 10.07
N ASN A 284 -24.70 2.27 9.91
CA ASN A 284 -24.27 1.30 8.92
C ASN A 284 -23.46 0.16 9.58
N ASN A 285 -24.13 -0.69 10.34
CA ASN A 285 -23.49 -1.75 11.13
C ASN A 285 -23.29 -3.06 10.32
N TYR A 286 -22.44 -3.02 9.30
CA TYR A 286 -22.23 -4.13 8.36
C TYR A 286 -21.51 -5.33 8.97
N ILE A 287 -20.71 -5.11 10.01
CA ILE A 287 -19.79 -6.10 10.57
C ILE A 287 -20.44 -6.76 11.81
N PRO A 288 -20.79 -8.05 11.74
CA PRO A 288 -21.31 -8.80 12.88
C PRO A 288 -20.30 -8.84 14.03
N ILE A 289 -20.80 -8.89 15.27
CA ILE A 289 -19.97 -9.02 16.50
C ILE A 289 -20.29 -10.30 17.28
N THR A 290 -20.96 -11.27 16.64
CA THR A 290 -21.30 -12.58 17.21
C THR A 290 -20.25 -13.61 16.81
N ASP A 291 -20.10 -14.70 17.57
CA ASP A 291 -19.18 -15.78 17.20
C ASP A 291 -19.42 -16.28 15.76
N MET A 292 -18.34 -16.50 15.00
CA MET A 292 -18.35 -16.89 13.59
C MET A 292 -17.39 -18.05 13.32
N LYS A 293 -17.62 -18.79 12.23
CA LYS A 293 -16.71 -19.83 11.73
C LYS A 293 -15.83 -19.25 10.63
N VAL A 294 -14.60 -19.75 10.48
CA VAL A 294 -13.77 -19.40 9.32
C VAL A 294 -14.17 -20.22 8.10
N TYR A 295 -14.04 -19.62 6.92
CA TYR A 295 -14.54 -20.17 5.67
C TYR A 295 -13.59 -19.84 4.52
N ILE A 296 -13.37 -20.82 3.66
CA ILE A 296 -12.71 -20.62 2.36
C ILE A 296 -13.42 -21.45 1.28
N SER A 297 -13.58 -20.86 0.09
CA SER A 297 -14.16 -21.53 -1.07
C SER A 297 -13.56 -21.12 -2.40
N ALA A 298 -13.70 -22.01 -3.39
CA ALA A 298 -13.47 -21.75 -4.80
C ALA A 298 -14.79 -21.97 -5.56
N ASN A 299 -15.11 -21.05 -6.48
CA ASN A 299 -16.40 -21.00 -7.20
C ASN A 299 -16.20 -20.57 -8.67
N SER A 300 -17.14 -20.92 -9.57
CA SER A 300 -17.18 -20.29 -10.90
C SER A 300 -17.82 -18.90 -10.89
N TYR A 301 -17.64 -18.16 -11.98
CA TYR A 301 -18.38 -16.92 -12.21
C TYR A 301 -19.84 -17.19 -12.56
N SER A 302 -20.72 -16.28 -12.14
CA SER A 302 -22.15 -16.34 -12.47
C SER A 302 -22.46 -16.09 -13.96
N ASP A 303 -21.49 -15.59 -14.73
CA ASP A 303 -21.62 -15.16 -16.13
C ASP A 303 -21.49 -16.31 -17.15
N THR A 304 -21.44 -17.56 -16.69
CA THR A 304 -21.29 -18.78 -17.50
C THR A 304 -19.93 -19.03 -18.12
N SER A 305 -18.90 -18.32 -17.64
CA SER A 305 -17.53 -18.50 -18.12
C SER A 305 -16.94 -19.85 -17.70
N ASP A 306 -16.13 -20.44 -18.59
CA ASP A 306 -15.38 -21.69 -18.33
C ASP A 306 -14.14 -21.43 -17.45
N ASN A 307 -14.33 -20.77 -16.31
CA ASN A 307 -13.27 -20.49 -15.34
C ASN A 307 -13.03 -21.73 -14.47
N THR A 308 -12.07 -22.55 -14.89
CA THR A 308 -11.72 -23.78 -14.16
C THR A 308 -10.35 -23.65 -13.53
N GLY A 309 -10.17 -24.35 -12.42
CA GLY A 309 -8.95 -24.27 -11.65
C GLY A 309 -9.13 -24.70 -10.21
N TYR A 310 -8.23 -24.24 -9.36
CA TYR A 310 -8.28 -24.50 -7.93
C TYR A 310 -7.49 -23.46 -7.14
N VAL A 311 -7.85 -23.30 -5.87
CA VAL A 311 -6.94 -22.74 -4.87
C VAL A 311 -6.23 -23.88 -4.18
N SER A 312 -4.90 -23.76 -4.04
CA SER A 312 -4.08 -24.60 -3.18
C SER A 312 -3.86 -23.89 -1.85
N ILE A 313 -3.88 -24.63 -0.75
CA ILE A 313 -3.74 -24.13 0.61
C ILE A 313 -2.67 -24.97 1.32
N ASP A 314 -1.63 -24.33 1.81
CA ASP A 314 -0.52 -24.96 2.54
C ASP A 314 -0.89 -25.07 4.03
N TYR A 315 -1.28 -23.95 4.63
CA TYR A 315 -1.81 -23.93 5.98
C TYR A 315 -2.86 -22.84 6.16
N ALA A 316 -3.68 -22.99 7.21
CA ALA A 316 -4.63 -21.99 7.65
C ALA A 316 -4.65 -21.93 9.19
N TYR A 317 -4.73 -20.74 9.77
CA TYR A 317 -4.78 -20.57 11.22
C TYR A 317 -5.65 -19.39 11.66
N VAL A 318 -6.13 -19.45 12.91
CA VAL A 318 -6.79 -18.33 13.59
C VAL A 318 -5.97 -17.92 14.80
N ARG A 319 -5.68 -16.62 14.90
CA ARG A 319 -4.97 -16.00 16.02
C ARG A 319 -5.84 -14.94 16.69
N ASN A 320 -5.52 -14.64 17.95
CA ASN A 320 -6.03 -13.43 18.61
C ASN A 320 -5.48 -12.20 17.88
N TYR A 321 -6.28 -11.13 17.83
CA TYR A 321 -5.92 -9.90 17.12
C TYR A 321 -6.34 -8.65 17.91
N VAL A 322 -5.47 -7.64 17.91
CA VAL A 322 -5.75 -6.26 18.29
C VAL A 322 -5.19 -5.33 17.22
N PRO A 323 -5.80 -4.16 16.95
CA PRO A 323 -5.36 -3.26 15.87
C PRO A 323 -3.93 -2.76 16.07
N ASP A 324 -3.58 -2.37 17.30
CA ASP A 324 -2.22 -1.99 17.68
C ASP A 324 -1.47 -3.23 18.16
N GLU A 325 -0.94 -4.01 17.21
CA GLU A 325 -0.27 -5.28 17.51
C GLU A 325 0.99 -5.08 18.40
N PRO A 326 1.32 -6.05 19.28
CA PRO A 326 2.52 -5.98 20.10
C PRO A 326 3.82 -5.89 19.29
N THR A 327 4.73 -5.00 19.69
CA THR A 327 6.06 -4.88 19.08
C THR A 327 7.03 -5.89 19.70
N VAL A 328 7.83 -6.55 18.86
CA VAL A 328 8.85 -7.53 19.28
C VAL A 328 10.25 -6.95 19.09
N THR A 329 11.10 -7.05 20.11
CA THR A 329 12.48 -6.57 20.08
C THR A 329 13.43 -7.64 20.61
N LEU A 330 14.47 -7.98 19.85
CA LEU A 330 15.55 -8.88 20.27
C LEU A 330 16.68 -8.07 20.92
N ARG A 331 17.19 -8.50 22.08
CA ARG A 331 18.36 -7.87 22.70
C ARG A 331 19.64 -8.41 22.10
N ASN A 332 20.33 -7.64 21.25
CA ASN A 332 21.65 -8.03 20.77
C ASN A 332 22.66 -8.08 21.93
N SER A 333 23.36 -9.21 22.06
CA SER A 333 24.26 -9.52 23.15
C SER A 333 25.69 -8.96 22.95
N ILE A 334 25.93 -7.65 23.15
CA ILE A 334 27.26 -7.10 23.52
C ILE A 334 27.16 -5.91 24.52
N GLN A 335 27.69 -6.17 25.74
CA GLN A 335 28.22 -5.30 26.81
C GLN A 335 27.48 -4.05 27.34
N ASP A 336 27.31 -4.07 28.67
CA ASP A 336 27.13 -2.92 29.57
C ASP A 336 27.87 -1.64 29.11
N VAL A 337 27.11 -0.59 28.79
CA VAL A 337 27.51 0.80 29.01
C VAL A 337 26.29 1.55 29.55
N ASP A 338 26.36 1.97 30.82
CA ASP A 338 25.61 3.12 31.31
C ASP A 338 25.99 4.33 30.46
N GLU A 339 25.16 4.73 29.50
CA GLU A 339 24.90 6.12 29.09
C GLU A 339 23.81 6.14 28.01
N GLU A 340 23.01 7.20 28.05
CA GLU A 340 21.68 7.43 27.45
C GLU A 340 21.40 6.78 26.08
N ALA A 341 20.17 6.24 25.97
CA ALA A 341 19.63 5.63 24.76
C ALA A 341 19.77 6.56 23.54
N VAL A 342 20.67 6.20 22.63
CA VAL A 342 20.58 6.64 21.24
C VAL A 342 19.73 5.61 20.52
N VAL A 343 18.47 5.96 20.32
CA VAL A 343 17.60 5.30 19.35
C VAL A 343 18.31 5.49 18.00
N GLU A 344 18.85 4.43 17.40
CA GLU A 344 19.22 4.52 16.00
C GLU A 344 17.92 4.63 15.21
N THR A 345 17.65 5.85 14.78
CA THR A 345 16.55 6.22 13.91
C THR A 345 16.63 5.41 12.62
N PRO A 346 15.50 4.98 12.04
CA PRO A 346 15.49 4.38 10.71
C PRO A 346 16.26 5.27 9.74
N VAL A 347 16.94 4.66 8.76
CA VAL A 347 17.62 5.41 7.70
C VAL A 347 16.55 6.20 6.95
N ARG A 348 16.54 7.51 7.17
CA ARG A 348 15.68 8.48 6.49
C ARG A 348 16.53 9.27 5.52
N ILE A 349 15.94 9.75 4.41
CA ILE A 349 16.49 10.86 3.64
C ILE A 349 16.86 11.90 4.68
N ASN A 350 18.12 12.30 4.78
CA ASN A 350 18.52 13.34 5.73
C ASN A 350 19.12 14.48 4.94
N ILE A 351 18.26 15.17 4.19
CA ILE A 351 18.65 16.37 3.48
C ILE A 351 18.75 17.47 4.54
N THR A 352 19.91 18.12 4.60
CA THR A 352 20.08 19.33 5.39
C THR A 352 20.03 20.50 4.42
N PRO A 353 18.84 20.98 4.02
CA PRO A 353 18.75 22.02 3.01
C PRO A 353 19.48 23.27 3.51
N ALA A 354 20.15 23.96 2.59
CA ALA A 354 20.76 25.24 2.92
C ALA A 354 19.69 26.23 3.42
N SER A 355 20.07 27.15 4.30
CA SER A 355 19.12 28.11 4.87
C SER A 355 18.42 28.91 3.77
N GLY A 356 17.08 28.82 3.71
CA GLY A 356 16.25 29.48 2.71
C GLY A 356 15.90 28.62 1.48
N ILE A 357 16.38 27.38 1.42
CA ILE A 357 15.95 26.38 0.42
C ILE A 357 14.68 25.68 0.90
N MET A 358 13.72 25.56 -0.01
CA MET A 358 12.46 24.88 0.16
C MET A 358 12.57 23.43 -0.33
N THR A 359 12.30 22.49 0.56
CA THR A 359 12.22 21.06 0.25
C THR A 359 10.78 20.63 0.48
N ALA A 360 10.01 20.64 -0.61
CA ALA A 360 8.58 20.44 -0.58
C ALA A 360 8.18 18.99 -0.92
N ILE A 361 7.08 18.52 -0.35
CA ILE A 361 6.37 17.32 -0.79
C ILE A 361 4.96 17.68 -1.23
N ARG A 362 4.52 17.11 -2.36
CA ARG A 362 3.15 17.22 -2.86
C ARG A 362 2.37 15.98 -2.45
N ILE A 363 1.30 16.19 -1.70
CA ILE A 363 0.45 15.12 -1.15
C ILE A 363 -0.90 15.20 -1.84
N PHE A 364 -1.15 14.25 -2.75
CA PHE A 364 -2.44 14.13 -3.43
C PHE A 364 -3.46 13.35 -2.59
N ASN A 365 -3.00 12.40 -1.77
CA ASN A 365 -3.84 11.65 -0.86
C ASN A 365 -3.37 11.82 0.60
N THR A 366 -4.19 12.44 1.44
CA THR A 366 -3.85 12.67 2.85
C THR A 366 -4.04 11.45 3.76
N THR A 367 -4.64 10.35 3.28
CA THR A 367 -4.83 9.14 4.13
C THR A 367 -3.51 8.50 4.55
N ASP A 368 -2.48 8.64 3.70
CA ASP A 368 -1.16 8.04 3.90
C ASP A 368 -0.25 8.91 4.78
N TYR A 369 -0.71 10.11 5.17
CA TYR A 369 0.08 11.11 5.88
C TYR A 369 -0.61 11.56 7.17
N ASP A 370 -0.56 10.72 8.19
CA ASP A 370 -1.07 11.03 9.53
C ASP A 370 -0.12 11.95 10.34
N GLU A 371 -0.44 12.18 11.62
CA GLU A 371 0.36 13.04 12.50
C GLU A 371 1.80 12.54 12.68
N ASN A 372 2.05 11.22 12.62
CA ASN A 372 3.40 10.65 12.73
C ASN A 372 4.16 10.80 11.41
N ALA A 373 3.47 10.63 10.28
CA ALA A 373 4.07 10.83 8.97
C ALA A 373 4.61 12.26 8.80
N ILE A 374 3.95 13.29 9.37
CA ILE A 374 4.44 14.69 9.35
C ILE A 374 5.79 14.81 10.08
N VAL A 375 5.93 14.19 11.25
CA VAL A 375 7.20 14.17 12.00
C VAL A 375 8.27 13.47 11.16
N ASP A 376 7.91 12.38 10.48
CA ASP A 376 8.82 11.62 9.65
C ASP A 376 9.28 12.39 8.40
N LEU A 377 8.38 13.16 7.76
CA LEU A 377 8.71 14.07 6.68
C LEU A 377 9.67 15.17 7.15
N LYS A 378 9.40 15.77 8.32
CA LYS A 378 10.25 16.79 8.92
C LYS A 378 11.66 16.27 9.22
N ASP A 379 11.74 15.13 9.89
CA ASP A 379 13.00 14.46 10.20
C ASP A 379 13.75 14.03 8.92
N SER A 380 13.01 13.87 7.82
CA SER A 380 13.59 13.58 6.52
C SER A 380 14.20 14.82 5.80
N GLY A 381 14.16 15.99 6.44
CA GLY A 381 14.67 17.23 5.89
C GLY A 381 13.69 18.00 5.01
N LEU A 382 12.44 17.55 4.90
CA LEU A 382 11.37 18.30 4.24
C LEU A 382 10.90 19.43 5.14
N ASN A 383 10.58 20.57 4.54
CA ASN A 383 10.16 21.75 5.29
C ASN A 383 8.87 22.39 4.77
N THR A 384 8.32 21.87 3.67
CA THR A 384 7.09 22.38 3.07
C THR A 384 6.21 21.22 2.61
N ILE A 385 4.91 21.32 2.85
CA ILE A 385 3.90 20.38 2.39
C ILE A 385 2.95 21.14 1.46
N MET A 386 2.68 20.60 0.29
CA MET A 386 1.67 21.07 -0.66
C MET A 386 0.57 20.00 -0.71
N VAL A 387 -0.54 20.24 -0.02
CA VAL A 387 -1.56 19.22 0.22
C VAL A 387 -2.80 19.49 -0.61
N LEU A 388 -3.31 18.48 -1.32
CA LEU A 388 -4.52 18.60 -2.12
C LEU A 388 -5.66 19.15 -1.27
N THR A 389 -6.32 20.19 -1.76
CA THR A 389 -7.39 20.90 -1.04
C THR A 389 -8.52 21.23 -2.01
N ASN A 390 -9.74 20.96 -1.59
CA ASN A 390 -10.99 21.28 -2.27
C ASN A 390 -12.01 21.88 -1.27
N GLU A 391 -13.21 22.19 -1.74
CA GLU A 391 -14.25 22.80 -0.90
C GLU A 391 -14.77 21.87 0.21
N ASP A 392 -14.69 20.55 0.00
CA ASP A 392 -15.26 19.54 0.91
C ASP A 392 -14.27 19.13 2.02
N ASP A 393 -12.96 19.18 1.77
CA ASP A 393 -11.92 18.69 2.68
C ASP A 393 -11.23 19.78 3.52
N ILE A 394 -11.30 21.05 3.12
CA ILE A 394 -10.48 22.12 3.71
C ILE A 394 -10.61 22.22 5.24
N TRP A 395 -11.82 22.06 5.77
CA TRP A 395 -12.05 22.10 7.22
C TRP A 395 -11.59 20.84 7.95
N ASN A 396 -11.51 19.71 7.26
CA ASN A 396 -10.97 18.46 7.81
C ASN A 396 -9.43 18.50 7.95
N LEU A 397 -8.78 19.36 7.16
CA LEU A 397 -7.33 19.56 7.18
C LEU A 397 -6.83 20.39 8.38
N GLU A 398 -7.70 20.98 9.20
CA GLU A 398 -7.27 21.88 10.29
C GLU A 398 -6.30 21.22 11.27
N ARG A 399 -6.52 19.95 11.61
CA ARG A 399 -5.59 19.24 12.49
C ARG A 399 -4.27 18.97 11.79
N PHE A 400 -4.31 18.59 10.51
CA PHE A 400 -3.13 18.32 9.69
C PHE A 400 -2.24 19.56 9.59
N VAL A 401 -2.81 20.71 9.21
CA VAL A 401 -2.08 21.99 9.10
C VAL A 401 -1.47 22.39 10.44
N LYS A 402 -2.25 22.25 11.53
CA LYS A 402 -1.74 22.53 12.87
C LYS A 402 -0.52 21.65 13.22
N THR A 403 -0.60 20.35 12.97
CA THR A 403 0.49 19.42 13.28
C THR A 403 1.74 19.73 12.44
N ALA A 404 1.59 20.12 11.18
CA ALA A 404 2.70 20.56 10.34
C ALA A 404 3.37 21.83 10.89
N HIS A 405 2.59 22.84 11.31
CA HIS A 405 3.14 24.04 11.93
C HIS A 405 3.83 23.78 13.28
N ASP A 406 3.28 22.89 14.10
CA ASP A 406 3.89 22.47 15.36
C ASP A 406 5.25 21.76 15.13
N ASN A 407 5.52 21.29 13.90
CA ASN A 407 6.78 20.68 13.45
C ASN A 407 7.63 21.62 12.56
N ASP A 408 7.38 22.93 12.59
CA ASP A 408 8.10 23.93 11.78
C ASP A 408 8.11 23.61 10.27
N MET A 409 6.97 23.13 9.74
CA MET A 409 6.75 22.94 8.31
C MET A 409 5.75 23.97 7.77
N GLN A 410 5.98 24.46 6.56
CA GLN A 410 5.02 25.29 5.84
C GLN A 410 3.97 24.41 5.16
N VAL A 411 2.73 24.90 5.05
CA VAL A 411 1.65 24.18 4.36
C VAL A 411 1.00 25.06 3.31
N TYR A 412 1.01 24.58 2.08
CA TYR A 412 0.35 25.19 0.94
C TYR A 412 -0.90 24.37 0.61
N ALA A 413 -2.04 25.04 0.43
CA ALA A 413 -3.23 24.40 -0.11
C ALA A 413 -3.04 24.21 -1.62
N MET A 414 -2.88 22.96 -2.06
CA MET A 414 -2.72 22.59 -3.46
C MET A 414 -4.10 22.48 -4.12
N ILE A 415 -4.39 23.42 -5.00
CA ILE A 415 -5.63 23.51 -5.76
C ILE A 415 -5.37 22.88 -7.13
N PHE A 416 -5.83 21.65 -7.28
CA PHE A 416 -5.67 20.84 -8.48
C PHE A 416 -7.05 20.42 -8.97
N ASN A 417 -7.47 20.92 -10.13
CA ASN A 417 -8.73 20.51 -10.75
C ASN A 417 -8.53 19.13 -11.41
N ASP A 418 -9.19 18.11 -10.87
CA ASP A 418 -9.12 16.75 -11.40
C ASP A 418 -9.66 16.71 -12.84
N PRO A 419 -8.82 16.34 -13.84
CA PRO A 419 -9.25 16.24 -15.23
C PRO A 419 -10.34 15.18 -15.48
N ASN A 420 -10.59 14.28 -14.52
CA ASN A 420 -11.67 13.29 -14.54
C ASN A 420 -12.95 13.71 -13.82
N SER A 421 -12.97 14.88 -13.18
CA SER A 421 -14.15 15.30 -12.44
C SER A 421 -15.37 15.40 -13.38
N ASP A 422 -16.49 14.76 -13.01
CA ASP A 422 -17.75 14.77 -13.79
C ASP A 422 -18.36 16.20 -13.91
N THR A 423 -17.80 17.14 -13.16
CA THR A 423 -18.07 18.57 -13.25
C THR A 423 -17.35 19.11 -14.48
N ASN A 424 -18.09 19.37 -15.57
CA ASN A 424 -17.60 20.17 -16.72
C ASN A 424 -17.30 21.64 -16.34
N GLU A 425 -16.72 21.87 -15.16
CA GLU A 425 -16.43 23.18 -14.59
C GLU A 425 -15.10 23.68 -15.15
N ASP A 426 -15.12 24.94 -15.59
CA ASP A 426 -13.94 25.65 -16.09
C ASP A 426 -12.90 25.75 -14.96
N ASN A 427 -11.65 25.35 -15.22
CA ASN A 427 -10.57 25.37 -14.21
C ASN A 427 -10.43 26.77 -13.56
N SER A 428 -10.64 27.83 -14.32
CA SER A 428 -10.59 29.19 -13.80
C SER A 428 -11.70 29.52 -12.80
N VAL A 429 -12.84 28.85 -12.89
CA VAL A 429 -13.96 28.97 -11.94
C VAL A 429 -13.65 28.14 -10.70
N TYR A 430 -13.23 26.89 -10.89
CA TYR A 430 -12.88 25.99 -9.79
C TYR A 430 -11.78 26.56 -8.89
N VAL A 431 -10.66 26.98 -9.48
CA VAL A 431 -9.51 27.54 -8.73
C VAL A 431 -9.92 28.76 -7.91
N LYS A 432 -10.77 29.64 -8.46
CA LYS A 432 -11.25 30.82 -7.75
C LYS A 432 -12.18 30.44 -6.60
N SER A 433 -13.05 29.46 -6.80
CA SER A 433 -13.98 29.01 -5.77
C SER A 433 -13.25 28.40 -4.57
N VAL A 434 -12.32 27.47 -4.82
CA VAL A 434 -11.49 26.88 -3.76
C VAL A 434 -10.61 27.93 -3.08
N LEU A 435 -10.05 28.88 -3.83
CA LEU A 435 -9.26 29.98 -3.27
C LEU A 435 -10.08 30.88 -2.33
N GLU A 436 -11.36 31.15 -2.64
CA GLU A 436 -12.25 31.89 -1.75
C GLU A 436 -12.44 31.16 -0.42
N GLU A 437 -12.62 29.84 -0.46
CA GLU A 437 -12.71 28.99 0.75
C GLU A 437 -11.39 28.96 1.53
N VAL A 438 -10.23 28.89 0.85
CA VAL A 438 -8.91 28.98 1.51
C VAL A 438 -8.73 30.32 2.22
N ILE A 439 -9.12 31.44 1.58
CA ILE A 439 -9.04 32.76 2.21
C ILE A 439 -10.00 32.87 3.40
N ASP A 440 -11.21 32.33 3.28
CA ASP A 440 -12.20 32.31 4.36
C ASP A 440 -11.70 31.44 5.54
N TYR A 441 -11.18 30.26 5.26
CA TYR A 441 -10.54 29.36 6.21
C TYR A 441 -9.39 30.08 6.94
N ASN A 442 -8.44 30.68 6.22
CA ASN A 442 -7.31 31.40 6.81
C ASN A 442 -7.75 32.59 7.69
N SER A 443 -8.92 33.17 7.41
CA SER A 443 -9.46 34.26 8.22
C SER A 443 -10.10 33.80 9.54
N LYS A 444 -10.46 32.51 9.64
CA LYS A 444 -11.24 31.93 10.75
C LYS A 444 -10.48 30.88 11.56
N SER A 445 -9.64 30.08 10.93
CA SER A 445 -8.87 29.03 11.57
C SER A 445 -7.73 29.61 12.42
N LEU A 446 -7.29 28.83 13.40
CA LEU A 446 -6.09 29.10 14.19
C LEU A 446 -4.81 28.63 13.50
N SER A 447 -4.92 27.86 12.41
CA SER A 447 -3.81 27.27 11.67
C SER A 447 -3.97 27.56 10.17
N ALA A 448 -3.68 28.81 9.78
CA ALA A 448 -3.84 29.26 8.40
C ALA A 448 -2.79 28.66 7.47
N PHE A 449 -3.16 28.27 6.25
CA PHE A 449 -2.23 27.91 5.19
C PHE A 449 -1.24 29.04 4.92
N ASP A 450 0.03 28.69 4.69
CA ASP A 450 1.12 29.62 4.39
C ASP A 450 1.06 30.13 2.94
N GLY A 451 0.48 29.33 2.04
CA GLY A 451 0.31 29.65 0.63
C GLY A 451 -0.71 28.77 -0.07
N VAL A 452 -0.83 28.98 -1.37
CA VAL A 452 -1.58 28.12 -2.29
C VAL A 452 -0.65 27.64 -3.40
N ASP A 453 -0.80 26.40 -3.80
CA ASP A 453 -0.16 25.82 -4.98
C ASP A 453 -1.23 25.58 -6.05
N ILE A 454 -1.07 26.15 -7.25
CA ILE A 454 -2.12 26.16 -8.27
C ILE A 454 -1.65 25.39 -9.49
N ALA A 455 -2.40 24.35 -9.85
CA ALA A 455 -2.21 23.63 -11.09
C ALA A 455 -2.87 24.36 -12.27
N LEU A 456 -2.05 24.80 -13.22
CA LEU A 456 -2.55 25.38 -14.47
C LEU A 456 -2.86 24.31 -15.50
N ASP A 457 -3.90 24.54 -16.30
CA ASP A 457 -4.20 23.67 -17.44
C ASP A 457 -3.02 23.64 -18.43
N PRO A 458 -2.77 22.49 -19.08
CA PRO A 458 -1.82 22.40 -20.16
C PRO A 458 -2.26 23.30 -21.33
N CYS A 459 -1.32 23.99 -21.95
CA CYS A 459 -1.62 24.75 -23.16
C CYS A 459 -1.86 23.79 -24.34
N THR A 460 -3.14 23.54 -24.65
CA THR A 460 -3.58 22.66 -25.76
C THR A 460 -3.39 23.32 -27.14
N ASP A 461 -3.72 22.60 -28.22
CA ASP A 461 -3.47 22.99 -29.64
C ASP A 461 -3.97 24.40 -30.05
N ASP A 462 -4.86 25.05 -29.29
CA ASP A 462 -5.17 26.49 -29.41
C ASP A 462 -4.30 27.33 -28.44
N LEU A 463 -2.98 27.22 -28.63
CA LEU A 463 -1.93 27.71 -27.73
C LEU A 463 -2.05 29.19 -27.32
N ASP A 464 -2.56 30.05 -28.21
CA ASP A 464 -2.68 31.49 -27.95
C ASP A 464 -3.86 31.84 -27.02
N SER A 465 -4.88 30.96 -26.92
CA SER A 465 -6.07 31.19 -26.08
C SER A 465 -5.89 30.63 -24.67
N ALA A 466 -5.34 29.42 -24.52
CA ALA A 466 -5.26 28.72 -23.23
C ALA A 466 -4.23 29.34 -22.27
N CYS A 467 -2.99 29.59 -22.73
CA CYS A 467 -1.98 30.20 -21.85
C CYS A 467 -2.37 31.65 -21.46
N ALA A 468 -3.04 32.39 -22.36
CA ALA A 468 -3.55 33.72 -22.08
C ALA A 468 -4.67 33.70 -21.01
N LEU A 469 -5.53 32.69 -21.02
CA LEU A 469 -6.54 32.49 -19.98
C LEU A 469 -5.91 32.13 -18.62
N ASN A 470 -4.87 31.32 -18.61
CA ASN A 470 -4.12 30.99 -17.38
C ASN A 470 -3.43 32.22 -16.79
N LEU A 471 -2.87 33.11 -17.62
CA LEU A 471 -2.33 34.39 -17.13
C LEU A 471 -3.43 35.29 -16.53
N LEU A 472 -4.61 35.36 -17.15
CA LEU A 472 -5.75 36.10 -16.60
C LEU A 472 -6.25 35.49 -15.28
N LEU A 473 -6.26 34.16 -15.17
CA LEU A 473 -6.56 33.45 -13.93
C LEU A 473 -5.56 33.86 -12.84
N LEU A 474 -4.26 33.82 -13.12
CA LEU A 474 -3.22 34.21 -12.15
C LEU A 474 -3.34 35.67 -11.71
N GLU A 475 -3.65 36.60 -12.62
CA GLU A 475 -3.91 37.99 -12.24
C GLU A 475 -5.09 38.11 -11.25
N ASP A 476 -6.15 37.34 -11.48
CA ASP A 476 -7.34 37.35 -10.61
C ASP A 476 -7.05 36.69 -9.27
N VAL A 477 -6.38 35.54 -9.27
CA VAL A 477 -5.87 34.85 -8.08
C VAL A 477 -5.00 35.80 -7.24
N ARG A 478 -4.05 36.51 -7.87
CA ARG A 478 -3.20 37.48 -7.18
C ARG A 478 -3.99 38.62 -6.56
N LYS A 479 -5.04 39.12 -7.25
CA LYS A 479 -5.94 40.15 -6.70
C LYS A 479 -6.72 39.62 -5.49
N MET A 480 -7.16 38.36 -5.51
CA MET A 480 -7.91 37.71 -4.44
C MET A 480 -7.04 37.44 -3.21
N ALA A 481 -5.88 36.79 -3.40
CA ALA A 481 -4.92 36.47 -2.35
C ALA A 481 -4.25 37.72 -1.73
N GLY A 482 -4.08 38.77 -2.53
CA GLY A 482 -3.35 39.97 -2.13
C GLY A 482 -1.88 39.67 -1.85
N ASN A 483 -1.30 40.40 -0.89
CA ASN A 483 0.10 40.22 -0.47
C ASN A 483 0.25 39.32 0.78
N GLY A 484 -0.86 38.75 1.27
CA GLY A 484 -0.89 38.02 2.54
C GLY A 484 -0.76 36.51 2.41
N LEU A 485 -0.95 35.97 1.20
CA LEU A 485 -0.93 34.54 0.90
C LEU A 485 0.01 34.31 -0.28
N ALA A 486 1.02 33.45 -0.08
CA ALA A 486 1.98 33.13 -1.13
C ALA A 486 1.32 32.28 -2.22
N ILE A 487 1.69 32.51 -3.49
CA ILE A 487 1.15 31.77 -4.63
C ILE A 487 2.29 31.01 -5.31
N ALA A 488 2.26 29.69 -5.17
CA ALA A 488 3.02 28.75 -6.00
C ALA A 488 2.17 28.34 -7.20
N VAL A 489 2.82 28.10 -8.35
CA VAL A 489 2.16 27.73 -9.59
C VAL A 489 2.92 26.61 -10.26
N ASP A 490 2.23 25.51 -10.53
CA ASP A 490 2.72 24.44 -11.37
C ASP A 490 2.71 24.85 -12.83
N ILE A 491 3.86 24.69 -13.50
CA ILE A 491 3.96 24.95 -14.93
C ILE A 491 4.27 23.64 -15.66
N PRO A 492 3.30 23.11 -16.43
CA PRO A 492 3.51 22.00 -17.36
C PRO A 492 4.65 22.26 -18.35
N ALA A 493 5.25 21.20 -18.89
CA ALA A 493 6.42 21.27 -19.78
C ALA A 493 6.21 22.11 -21.05
N PHE A 494 4.96 22.28 -21.50
CA PHE A 494 4.59 22.89 -22.79
C PHE A 494 4.49 24.43 -22.78
N TYR A 495 4.68 25.10 -21.64
CA TYR A 495 4.68 26.57 -21.58
C TYR A 495 5.87 27.17 -22.34
N THR A 496 5.62 28.20 -23.17
CA THR A 496 6.71 28.87 -23.88
C THR A 496 7.50 29.77 -22.93
N LEU A 497 8.76 30.03 -23.25
CA LEU A 497 9.61 30.93 -22.44
C LEU A 497 8.98 32.33 -22.29
N SER A 498 8.30 32.86 -23.31
CA SER A 498 7.62 34.16 -23.21
C SER A 498 6.47 34.19 -22.19
N ASP A 499 5.81 33.07 -21.93
CA ASP A 499 4.67 32.99 -21.00
C ASP A 499 5.14 33.00 -19.53
N LEU A 500 6.35 32.50 -19.26
CA LEU A 500 6.94 32.42 -17.93
C LEU A 500 7.16 33.81 -17.28
N SER A 501 7.40 34.84 -18.09
CA SER A 501 7.54 36.21 -17.59
C SER A 501 6.23 36.72 -16.98
N GLY A 502 5.08 36.42 -17.59
CA GLY A 502 3.76 36.83 -17.07
C GLY A 502 3.38 36.06 -15.81
N VAL A 503 3.78 34.79 -15.71
CA VAL A 503 3.60 33.99 -14.50
C VAL A 503 4.45 34.56 -13.36
N SER A 504 5.71 34.94 -13.62
CA SER A 504 6.62 35.51 -12.61
C SER A 504 6.13 36.82 -12.01
N GLU A 505 5.28 37.58 -12.71
CA GLU A 505 4.68 38.82 -12.18
C GLU A 505 3.55 38.57 -11.18
N ASN A 506 2.92 37.38 -11.25
CA ASN A 506 1.70 37.06 -10.48
C ASN A 506 1.87 35.86 -9.54
N ALA A 507 2.97 35.12 -9.62
CA ALA A 507 3.32 34.00 -8.73
C ALA A 507 4.57 34.35 -7.90
N ASP A 508 4.59 33.90 -6.64
CA ASP A 508 5.77 34.02 -5.76
C ASP A 508 6.76 32.87 -6.00
N LEU A 509 6.27 31.72 -6.43
CA LEU A 509 7.04 30.50 -6.70
C LEU A 509 6.49 29.81 -7.96
N ILE A 510 7.38 29.31 -8.81
CA ILE A 510 7.07 28.52 -10.00
C ILE A 510 7.57 27.09 -9.77
N ILE A 511 6.71 26.09 -9.94
CA ILE A 511 7.11 24.68 -9.87
C ILE A 511 7.31 24.17 -11.28
N LEU A 512 8.56 23.91 -11.64
CA LEU A 512 8.93 23.31 -12.92
C LEU A 512 8.83 21.79 -12.79
N GLN A 513 7.70 21.23 -13.18
CA GLN A 513 7.50 19.78 -13.20
C GLN A 513 8.40 19.15 -14.27
N THR A 514 9.09 18.07 -13.89
CA THR A 514 9.92 17.26 -14.79
C THR A 514 9.25 15.96 -15.20
N TYR A 515 8.06 15.67 -14.66
CA TYR A 515 7.33 14.43 -14.89
C TYR A 515 5.98 14.70 -15.56
N GLU A 516 5.52 13.78 -16.39
CA GLU A 516 4.23 13.84 -17.09
C GLU A 516 3.62 12.44 -17.28
N GLN A 517 2.31 12.38 -17.55
CA GLN A 517 1.60 11.11 -17.73
C GLN A 517 2.05 10.41 -19.04
N GLY A 518 2.38 9.11 -18.94
CA GLY A 518 2.57 8.24 -20.11
C GLY A 518 3.98 8.22 -20.73
N ASP A 519 4.92 9.02 -20.21
CA ASP A 519 6.31 9.06 -20.66
C ASP A 519 7.31 8.54 -19.60
N SER A 520 8.52 8.19 -20.02
CA SER A 520 9.61 7.84 -19.09
C SER A 520 10.13 9.11 -18.42
N ASN A 521 9.78 9.32 -17.15
CA ASN A 521 10.18 10.51 -16.41
C ASN A 521 11.69 10.53 -16.14
N PRO A 522 12.36 11.70 -16.27
CA PRO A 522 13.74 11.90 -15.86
C PRO A 522 13.97 11.50 -14.40
N ASP A 523 14.84 10.53 -14.15
CA ASP A 523 15.22 10.06 -12.81
C ASP A 523 16.68 10.37 -12.47
N THR A 524 17.47 10.84 -13.45
CA THR A 524 18.86 11.24 -13.24
C THR A 524 19.05 12.74 -13.17
N LYS A 525 20.07 13.19 -12.42
CA LYS A 525 20.52 14.59 -12.34
C LYS A 525 20.64 15.26 -13.71
N SER A 526 21.24 14.57 -14.68
CA SER A 526 21.53 15.17 -15.99
C SER A 526 20.25 15.38 -16.80
N GLU A 527 19.35 14.40 -16.80
CA GLU A 527 18.08 14.50 -17.53
C GLU A 527 17.17 15.56 -16.91
N ILE A 528 17.11 15.63 -15.58
CA ILE A 528 16.36 16.67 -14.85
C ILE A 528 16.91 18.06 -15.20
N ILE A 529 18.23 18.28 -15.09
CA ILE A 529 18.85 19.58 -15.43
C ILE A 529 18.56 19.95 -16.89
N ASP A 530 18.75 19.02 -17.82
CA ASP A 530 18.54 19.27 -19.26
C ASP A 530 17.08 19.66 -19.56
N SER A 531 16.11 19.07 -18.84
CA SER A 531 14.68 19.35 -19.01
C SER A 531 14.22 20.71 -18.49
N VAL A 532 14.94 21.32 -17.53
CA VAL A 532 14.54 22.59 -16.89
C VAL A 532 15.45 23.78 -17.21
N ALA A 533 16.67 23.54 -17.71
CA ALA A 533 17.71 24.57 -17.83
C ALA A 533 17.28 25.82 -18.62
N SER A 534 16.54 25.65 -19.72
CA SER A 534 16.04 26.78 -20.53
C SER A 534 15.00 27.61 -19.77
N ARG A 535 14.07 26.95 -19.08
CA ARG A 535 13.00 27.57 -18.29
C ARG A 535 13.56 28.28 -17.06
N MET A 536 14.52 27.65 -16.35
CA MET A 536 15.27 28.28 -15.26
C MET A 536 15.99 29.56 -15.72
N GLY A 537 16.57 29.55 -16.92
CA GLY A 537 17.21 30.71 -17.50
C GLY A 537 16.26 31.89 -17.71
N GLU A 538 15.03 31.63 -18.14
CA GLU A 538 14.01 32.65 -18.37
C GLU A 538 13.44 33.20 -17.05
N ILE A 539 13.12 32.31 -16.10
CA ILE A 539 12.65 32.72 -14.76
C ILE A 539 13.68 33.63 -14.08
N ARG A 540 14.97 33.37 -14.28
CA ARG A 540 16.03 34.24 -13.77
C ARG A 540 16.01 35.63 -14.42
N VAL A 541 15.68 35.72 -15.71
CA VAL A 541 15.59 37.00 -16.43
C VAL A 541 14.38 37.82 -15.97
N SER A 542 13.27 37.16 -15.64
CA SER A 542 12.06 37.80 -15.09
C SER A 542 12.13 38.07 -13.58
N GLU A 543 13.28 37.83 -12.93
CA GLU A 543 13.47 37.92 -11.47
C GLU A 543 12.54 36.99 -10.65
N GLY A 544 11.96 35.98 -11.30
CA GLY A 544 11.11 34.97 -10.68
C GLY A 544 11.88 33.96 -9.84
N LYS A 545 11.12 33.09 -9.17
CA LYS A 545 11.61 32.07 -8.23
C LYS A 545 11.03 30.71 -8.59
N ALA A 546 11.84 29.66 -8.51
CA ALA A 546 11.46 28.34 -8.98
C ALA A 546 11.83 27.20 -8.01
N LEU A 547 10.93 26.23 -7.92
CA LEU A 547 11.20 24.88 -7.45
C LEU A 547 11.33 23.94 -8.64
N ILE A 548 12.17 22.93 -8.51
CA ILE A 548 12.24 21.83 -9.48
C ILE A 548 11.39 20.67 -8.95
N GLY A 549 10.32 20.33 -9.67
CA GLY A 549 9.37 19.28 -9.31
C GLY A 549 9.82 17.92 -9.83
N ILE A 550 10.06 16.96 -8.94
CA ILE A 550 10.67 15.65 -9.22
C ILE A 550 9.69 14.54 -8.80
N SER A 551 9.53 13.52 -9.64
CA SER A 551 8.76 12.32 -9.31
C SER A 551 9.62 11.33 -8.53
N VAL A 552 9.09 10.73 -7.46
CA VAL A 552 9.76 9.71 -6.64
C VAL A 552 8.86 8.48 -6.46
N ASN A 553 9.44 7.37 -5.99
CA ASN A 553 8.74 6.15 -5.58
C ASN A 553 8.12 6.29 -4.17
N LYS A 554 7.25 5.34 -3.77
CA LYS A 554 6.57 5.37 -2.47
C LYS A 554 7.53 5.18 -1.28
N ASP A 555 8.67 4.51 -1.49
CA ASP A 555 9.72 4.26 -0.50
C ASP A 555 10.80 5.34 -0.44
N PHE A 556 10.57 6.50 -1.06
CA PHE A 556 11.55 7.59 -1.21
C PHE A 556 12.26 7.93 0.10
N GLN A 557 11.57 7.95 1.24
CA GLN A 557 12.16 8.29 2.54
C GLN A 557 13.33 7.40 2.95
N THR A 558 13.45 6.19 2.39
CA THR A 558 14.55 5.26 2.67
C THR A 558 15.49 5.07 1.48
N ASP A 559 15.16 5.70 0.34
CA ASP A 559 15.89 5.56 -0.91
C ASP A 559 17.11 6.50 -0.95
N ALA A 560 18.30 5.89 -0.91
CA ALA A 560 19.57 6.61 -0.96
C ALA A 560 19.79 7.33 -2.31
N ASP A 561 19.20 6.84 -3.40
CA ASP A 561 19.33 7.45 -4.72
C ASP A 561 18.52 8.75 -4.79
N VAL A 562 17.32 8.79 -4.18
CA VAL A 562 16.53 10.03 -4.03
C VAL A 562 17.30 11.07 -3.22
N GLN A 563 17.91 10.68 -2.09
CA GLN A 563 18.74 11.59 -1.30
C GLN A 563 19.91 12.16 -2.12
N SER A 564 20.63 11.29 -2.85
CA SER A 564 21.74 11.70 -3.69
C SER A 564 21.28 12.67 -4.77
N LEU A 565 20.15 12.39 -5.42
CA LEU A 565 19.59 13.21 -6.48
C LEU A 565 19.21 14.61 -6.01
N LEU A 566 18.51 14.72 -4.88
CA LEU A 566 18.08 16.01 -4.32
C LEU A 566 19.30 16.86 -3.91
N SER A 567 20.28 16.27 -3.23
CA SER A 567 21.54 16.95 -2.91
C SER A 567 22.29 17.39 -4.16
N ASP A 568 22.30 16.57 -5.20
CA ASP A 568 23.00 16.86 -6.46
C ASP A 568 22.38 18.05 -7.22
N ILE A 569 21.06 18.20 -7.17
CA ILE A 569 20.31 19.29 -7.79
C ILE A 569 20.52 20.58 -7.00
N GLU A 570 20.42 20.52 -5.67
CA GLU A 570 20.72 21.67 -4.80
C GLU A 570 22.14 22.18 -5.03
N ASP A 571 23.13 21.29 -5.06
CA ASP A 571 24.53 21.66 -5.32
C ASP A 571 24.74 22.28 -6.70
N TYR A 572 24.02 21.81 -7.72
CA TYR A 572 24.13 22.33 -9.07
C TYR A 572 23.58 23.75 -9.20
N TYR A 573 22.44 24.03 -8.55
CA TYR A 573 21.74 25.32 -8.62
C TYR A 573 22.05 26.25 -7.44
N ALA A 574 22.98 25.91 -6.54
CA ALA A 574 23.28 26.67 -5.33
C ALA A 574 23.60 28.17 -5.56
N ASP A 575 24.20 28.51 -6.70
CA ASP A 575 24.55 29.89 -7.08
C ASP A 575 23.48 30.56 -7.98
N ASP A 576 22.39 29.86 -8.31
CA ASP A 576 21.31 30.38 -9.14
C ASP A 576 20.29 31.15 -8.30
N SER A 577 20.20 32.46 -8.53
CA SER A 577 19.27 33.33 -7.80
C SER A 577 17.78 33.02 -8.03
N ALA A 578 17.44 32.30 -9.10
CA ALA A 578 16.06 31.87 -9.37
C ALA A 578 15.69 30.59 -8.60
N PHE A 579 16.67 29.78 -8.22
CA PHE A 579 16.42 28.50 -7.55
C PHE A 579 16.04 28.71 -6.08
N MET A 580 14.91 28.14 -5.70
CA MET A 580 14.40 28.15 -4.32
C MET A 580 14.38 26.76 -3.70
N GLY A 581 14.60 25.70 -4.47
CA GLY A 581 14.67 24.33 -3.96
C GLY A 581 13.95 23.30 -4.85
N THR A 582 13.52 22.20 -4.24
CA THR A 582 12.91 21.07 -4.92
C THR A 582 11.55 20.76 -4.34
N SER A 583 10.65 20.25 -5.18
CA SER A 583 9.40 19.65 -4.76
C SER A 583 9.38 18.19 -5.20
N ILE A 584 9.00 17.27 -4.33
CA ILE A 584 8.82 15.85 -4.70
C ILE A 584 7.33 15.50 -4.78
N ALA A 585 6.99 14.57 -5.67
CA ALA A 585 5.68 13.94 -5.74
C ALA A 585 5.86 12.43 -5.88
N VAL A 586 5.14 11.65 -5.08
CA VAL A 586 5.07 10.19 -5.28
C VAL A 586 4.35 9.97 -6.62
N TYR A 587 5.05 9.34 -7.57
CA TYR A 587 4.58 9.28 -8.96
C TYR A 587 3.26 8.52 -9.10
N GLU A 588 3.10 7.43 -8.34
CA GLU A 588 1.88 6.62 -8.30
C GLU A 588 0.67 7.45 -7.83
N ASP A 589 0.86 8.26 -6.78
CA ASP A 589 -0.18 9.16 -6.27
C ASP A 589 -0.54 10.23 -7.32
N TYR A 590 0.47 10.82 -7.96
CA TYR A 590 0.26 11.78 -9.04
C TYR A 590 -0.48 11.16 -10.24
N GLU A 591 -0.08 9.97 -10.68
CA GLU A 591 -0.66 9.29 -11.84
C GLU A 591 -2.13 8.90 -11.60
N ALA A 592 -2.46 8.44 -10.39
CA ALA A 592 -3.83 8.14 -10.01
C ALA A 592 -4.76 9.35 -10.18
N TYR A 593 -4.28 10.54 -9.77
CA TYR A 593 -5.03 11.80 -9.85
C TYR A 593 -4.96 12.49 -11.23
N ALA A 594 -3.88 12.30 -11.99
CA ALA A 594 -3.68 12.94 -13.29
C ALA A 594 -4.23 12.12 -14.47
N SER A 595 -4.69 10.89 -14.23
CA SER A 595 -5.17 10.01 -15.30
C SER A 595 -6.31 10.63 -16.09
N VAL A 596 -6.34 10.50 -17.42
CA VAL A 596 -7.49 10.90 -18.25
C VAL A 596 -8.32 9.65 -18.56
N ALA A 597 -9.58 9.60 -18.10
CA ALA A 597 -10.53 8.62 -18.60
C ALA A 597 -10.68 8.81 -20.11
N ALA A 598 -10.27 7.81 -20.90
CA ALA A 598 -10.46 7.83 -22.35
C ALA A 598 -11.95 8.12 -22.64
N PRO A 599 -12.27 9.07 -23.53
CA PRO A 599 -13.66 9.36 -23.85
C PRO A 599 -14.30 8.07 -24.36
N VAL A 600 -15.34 7.64 -23.65
CA VAL A 600 -16.23 6.58 -24.13
C VAL A 600 -16.74 7.05 -25.49
N GLU A 601 -16.31 6.38 -26.57
CA GLU A 601 -16.90 6.62 -27.88
C GLU A 601 -18.40 6.35 -27.76
N ASP A 602 -19.16 7.44 -27.75
CA ASP A 602 -20.61 7.42 -27.84
C ASP A 602 -20.97 6.83 -29.21
N ASP A 603 -21.28 5.52 -29.24
CA ASP A 603 -21.81 4.82 -30.41
C ASP A 603 -23.27 5.26 -30.65
N SER A 604 -23.45 6.55 -30.93
CA SER A 604 -24.72 7.15 -31.31
C SER A 604 -24.83 7.21 -32.85
N GLY A 605 -24.94 6.03 -33.44
CA GLY A 605 -25.86 5.77 -34.56
C GLY A 605 -25.42 6.16 -35.97
N SER A 606 -25.17 5.16 -36.80
CA SER A 606 -25.43 5.26 -38.24
C SER A 606 -25.76 3.89 -38.82
N SER A 607 -27.02 3.72 -39.20
CA SER A 607 -27.48 2.63 -40.05
C SER A 607 -26.60 2.53 -41.31
N GLY A 608 -26.07 1.33 -41.53
CA GLY A 608 -25.11 1.08 -42.60
C GLY A 608 -25.64 1.41 -44.00
N ILE A 609 -24.78 2.05 -44.78
CA ILE A 609 -24.74 1.91 -46.25
C ILE A 609 -23.29 1.58 -46.63
N PRO A 610 -23.04 0.45 -47.31
CA PRO A 610 -21.68 0.00 -47.59
C PRO A 610 -21.09 0.70 -48.81
N GLY A 611 -19.83 1.13 -48.67
CA GLY A 611 -18.91 1.41 -49.76
C GLY A 611 -18.51 2.87 -49.87
N PHE A 612 -17.29 3.20 -49.42
CA PHE A 612 -16.23 3.83 -50.21
C PHE A 612 -14.97 3.91 -49.34
N THR A 613 -13.87 3.46 -49.90
CA THR A 613 -12.53 3.41 -49.32
C THR A 613 -11.93 4.80 -49.15
N GLY A 614 -11.32 5.07 -47.99
CA GLY A 614 -10.43 6.20 -47.74
C GLY A 614 -9.31 5.76 -46.79
N LEU A 615 -8.09 5.66 -47.32
CA LEU A 615 -6.86 5.37 -46.60
C LEU A 615 -6.54 6.48 -45.58
N SER A 616 -6.10 6.08 -44.39
CA SER A 616 -5.21 6.86 -43.54
C SER A 616 -4.07 5.95 -43.07
N ALA A 617 -2.90 6.14 -43.67
CA ALA A 617 -1.67 5.46 -43.32
C ALA A 617 -1.01 6.19 -42.13
N ILE A 618 -0.64 5.44 -41.10
CA ILE A 618 0.34 5.84 -40.09
C ILE A 618 1.53 4.90 -40.27
N ALA A 619 2.70 5.44 -40.63
CA ALA A 619 3.98 4.78 -40.41
C ALA A 619 5.12 5.80 -40.55
N GLY A 620 5.93 5.86 -39.49
CA GLY A 620 6.99 6.82 -39.27
C GLY A 620 8.22 6.65 -40.15
N ILE A 621 9.08 7.67 -40.03
CA ILE A 621 10.44 7.72 -40.53
C ILE A 621 11.34 7.11 -39.45
N VAL A 622 12.22 6.16 -39.82
CA VAL A 622 13.70 6.13 -39.62
C VAL A 622 14.20 4.73 -40.03
N GLY A 623 15.26 4.67 -40.83
CA GLY A 623 16.05 3.44 -40.99
C GLY A 623 16.73 3.26 -42.35
N VAL A 624 17.80 4.03 -42.61
CA VAL A 624 18.73 3.79 -43.72
C VAL A 624 19.63 2.60 -43.37
N ILE A 625 19.51 1.46 -44.07
CA ILE A 625 20.65 0.57 -44.41
C ILE A 625 20.48 0.09 -45.85
N ALA A 626 21.58 0.17 -46.59
CA ALA A 626 21.67 0.05 -48.03
C ALA A 626 21.97 -1.39 -48.53
N ILE A 627 21.85 -1.53 -49.86
CA ILE A 627 22.57 -2.45 -50.78
C ILE A 627 21.81 -3.73 -51.24
N SER A 628 21.16 -3.53 -52.40
CA SER A 628 21.39 -4.25 -53.69
C SER A 628 20.66 -5.53 -54.06
N LEU A 629 19.91 -5.37 -55.17
CA LEU A 629 19.85 -6.22 -56.38
C LEU A 629 19.17 -7.61 -56.27
N ILE A 630 18.02 -7.76 -56.96
CA ILE A 630 17.91 -8.49 -58.25
C ILE A 630 16.46 -8.46 -58.76
N GLN A 631 16.30 -8.01 -60.01
CA GLN A 631 15.11 -8.19 -60.84
C GLN A 631 14.97 -9.63 -61.34
N LYS A 632 13.73 -10.16 -61.32
CA LYS A 632 13.07 -11.17 -62.19
C LYS A 632 12.18 -12.04 -61.30
N ARG A 633 10.90 -12.29 -61.58
CA ARG A 633 10.31 -12.69 -62.86
C ARG A 633 8.78 -12.67 -62.74
N ARG A 634 8.12 -12.30 -63.84
CA ARG A 634 6.72 -12.54 -64.18
C ARG A 634 6.33 -14.04 -64.12
N SER A 635 5.01 -14.24 -64.00
CA SER A 635 4.18 -15.42 -64.34
C SER A 635 4.10 -16.46 -63.22
N LYS A 636 2.94 -17.01 -62.82
CA LYS A 636 1.70 -17.34 -63.55
C LYS A 636 0.70 -17.91 -62.52
N GLU A 637 -0.61 -17.72 -62.73
CA GLU A 637 -1.72 -18.70 -62.57
C GLU A 637 -1.73 -19.61 -61.31
N GLU A 638 -2.76 -19.68 -60.47
CA GLU A 638 -4.23 -19.70 -60.66
C GLU A 638 -4.97 -19.02 -59.51
#